data_AF-A0A0S7XPA7-F1
#
_entry.id   AF-A0A0S7XPA7-F1
#
_cell.length_a   1.000
_cell.length_b   1.000
_cell.length_c   1.000
_cell.angle_alpha   90.00
_cell.angle_beta   90.00
_cell.angle_gamma   90.00
#
_symmetry.space_group_name_H-M   'P 1'
#
loop_
_entity.id
_entity.type
_entity.pdbx_description
1 polymer ?
#
loop_
_entity_poly.entity_id
_entity_poly.type
_entity_poly.pdbx_seq_one_letter_code
_entity_poly.pdbx_strand_id
1 'polypeptide(L)'
;MIKRFLILTLLYCCAVIPALATDGLSLDPSQTLFTARQLGMGGVSVAFSDDANGVFSNPAGLTEIEFPQLVGASRKLILDETQYTLVGWAVPTDWGIFGMGFTSMNTGGSLPTKRDPATNRIMVDPSREATSYDNSVLAFSYSRRLRENLSIGGNLKLFNQSLGGDLHSKANATGIGLCAAYKPLTWLSLGANLQNALEGNLSWDGGSSDKIGGFYKLGCKINILGSSEEAWRPHSQSLYGGLDIDIPHSTLSSTNYHLGVEYFPLEKIALRGGFNLDQNGTGLTLGVGLINGGFRFDYAFVERPGLPCDTPHYFSLSYIGERVVTVSRKLKTKEPYIKFSQPRDRLITDQEKIAISAEARARRILEQTTTWTVTAISETKEVKEVDEIEDLRPVYANGIKIDQVGSVELSSSLGMGRNVFEIMGFTTPEVMTGKISPEVFSGSGEVKVLRFKPFTDTPMTHWAIEPIALSITLGLVKGYPDKTFKPEKGITRAELVTLLVRTMPVKLEEADFPPFIDVPTKHWAAKYIAYGSKQKLITGYPDGTFKPNAVLNRAEGVTILARYSGFTEEVQTTAPFPDLQPDYWANKYIWPAKKSGLLEYLVGKDFEPTTPFTRAEAAEVLYRTPQVQRGVDQFWETGMVSAQ
;
A
#
# COMPACT_ATOMS: atom_id res chain seq x y z
N MET A 1 0.22 22.09 22.05
CA MET A 1 0.94 22.13 23.35
C MET A 1 2.07 21.10 23.43
N ILE A 2 1.87 19.85 23.02
CA ILE A 2 2.89 18.78 23.03
C ILE A 2 4.11 19.08 22.11
N LYS A 3 3.93 19.82 21.00
CA LYS A 3 5.02 20.23 20.09
C LYS A 3 5.99 21.29 20.65
N ARG A 4 5.57 22.10 21.63
CA ARG A 4 6.46 23.08 22.30
C ARG A 4 7.16 22.51 23.52
N PHE A 5 6.57 21.49 24.16
CA PHE A 5 7.15 20.85 25.34
C PHE A 5 8.39 20.04 24.96
N LEU A 6 8.34 19.25 23.87
CA LEU A 6 9.47 18.42 23.41
C LEU A 6 10.72 19.22 22.99
N ILE A 7 10.53 20.41 22.41
CA ILE A 7 11.63 21.28 21.97
C ILE A 7 12.30 21.97 23.17
N LEU A 8 11.53 22.29 24.21
CA LEU A 8 12.04 22.90 25.44
C LEU A 8 12.72 21.88 26.37
N THR A 9 12.31 20.61 26.37
CA THR A 9 13.01 19.55 27.13
C THR A 9 14.36 19.19 26.49
N LEU A 10 14.46 19.21 25.16
CA LEU A 10 15.73 19.00 24.46
C LEU A 10 16.74 20.14 24.69
N LEU A 11 16.26 21.38 24.81
CA LEU A 11 17.10 22.56 25.09
C LEU A 11 17.53 22.65 26.56
N TYR A 12 16.77 22.10 27.51
CA TYR A 12 17.11 22.13 28.94
C TYR A 12 18.15 21.06 29.33
N CYS A 13 18.28 19.97 28.57
CA CYS A 13 19.35 18.99 28.76
C CYS A 13 20.73 19.45 28.24
N CYS A 14 20.81 20.59 27.55
CA CYS A 14 22.06 21.14 27.00
C CYS A 14 22.79 22.12 27.93
N ALA A 15 22.36 22.29 29.19
CA ALA A 15 22.90 23.34 30.06
C ALA A 15 23.28 22.85 31.46
N VAL A 16 24.23 21.91 31.56
CA VAL A 16 25.17 21.81 32.70
C VAL A 16 26.45 21.11 32.22
N ILE A 17 27.58 21.82 32.20
CA ILE A 17 28.92 21.24 32.03
C ILE A 17 29.74 21.59 33.28
N PRO A 18 30.20 20.61 34.05
CA PRO A 18 31.50 20.70 34.70
C PRO A 18 32.53 20.04 33.76
N ALA A 19 33.53 20.82 33.35
CA ALA A 19 34.74 20.27 32.76
C ALA A 19 35.48 19.50 33.86
N LEU A 20 35.56 18.19 33.72
CA LEU A 20 36.46 17.35 34.51
C LEU A 20 37.56 16.86 33.56
N ALA A 21 38.70 17.54 33.58
CA ALA A 21 39.94 16.90 33.18
C ALA A 21 40.27 15.88 34.27
N THR A 22 40.27 14.60 33.91
CA THR A 22 40.74 13.51 34.76
C THR A 22 41.93 12.88 34.06
N ASP A 23 43.02 12.66 34.79
CA ASP A 23 44.13 11.85 34.31
C ASP A 23 43.63 10.43 33.98
N GLY A 24 44.15 9.83 32.90
CA GLY A 24 43.80 8.47 32.47
C GLY A 24 42.63 8.39 31.49
N LEU A 25 42.72 9.06 30.33
CA LEU A 25 41.73 9.01 29.24
C LEU A 25 42.41 8.51 27.95
N SER A 26 41.78 7.56 27.27
CA SER A 26 42.23 7.03 25.97
C SER A 26 41.23 7.31 24.86
N LEU A 27 41.74 7.42 23.63
CA LEU A 27 40.96 7.72 22.43
C LEU A 27 40.29 6.45 21.88
N ASP A 28 38.98 6.52 21.62
CA ASP A 28 38.29 5.54 20.78
C ASP A 28 38.63 5.84 19.30
N PRO A 29 39.39 4.98 18.61
CA PRO A 29 39.82 5.26 17.25
C PRO A 29 38.62 5.37 16.30
N SER A 30 37.51 4.66 16.56
CA SER A 30 36.29 4.69 15.73
C SER A 30 35.62 6.06 15.68
N GLN A 31 36.03 7.02 16.52
CA GLN A 31 35.55 8.40 16.50
C GLN A 31 35.99 9.18 15.25
N THR A 32 37.14 8.84 14.66
CA THR A 32 37.75 9.60 13.55
C THR A 32 37.66 8.86 12.21
N LEU A 33 36.95 7.74 12.20
CA LEU A 33 37.00 6.73 11.16
C LEU A 33 35.74 6.79 10.30
N PHE A 34 35.84 7.66 9.31
CA PHE A 34 34.82 7.88 8.31
C PHE A 34 35.27 7.28 6.97
N THR A 35 34.31 6.81 6.19
CA THR A 35 34.54 6.47 4.78
C THR A 35 34.71 7.75 3.96
N ALA A 36 35.24 7.65 2.75
CA ALA A 36 35.36 8.82 1.87
C ALA A 36 33.99 9.46 1.58
N ARG A 37 32.90 8.67 1.55
CA ARG A 37 31.54 9.22 1.46
C ARG A 37 31.24 10.23 2.57
N GLN A 38 31.38 9.83 3.84
CA GLN A 38 31.06 10.68 4.98
C GLN A 38 32.01 11.87 5.11
N LEU A 39 33.30 11.65 4.83
CA LEU A 39 34.30 12.70 4.83
C LEU A 39 34.04 13.78 3.77
N GLY A 40 33.62 13.39 2.57
CA GLY A 40 33.25 14.35 1.52
C GLY A 40 32.03 15.21 1.88
N MET A 41 31.31 14.86 2.94
CA MET A 41 30.15 15.58 3.49
C MET A 41 30.45 16.21 4.85
N GLY A 42 31.70 16.59 5.12
CA GLY A 42 32.08 17.25 6.36
C GLY A 42 32.06 16.36 7.60
N GLY A 43 31.89 15.04 7.46
CA GLY A 43 31.83 14.08 8.58
C GLY A 43 30.42 13.71 9.03
N VAL A 44 29.36 14.18 8.36
CA VAL A 44 27.99 13.76 8.70
C VAL A 44 27.82 12.24 8.48
N SER A 45 27.34 11.56 9.50
CA SER A 45 27.42 10.10 9.61
C SER A 45 26.29 9.47 10.42
N VAL A 46 25.67 10.20 11.34
CA VAL A 46 24.67 9.66 12.28
C VAL A 46 23.36 9.34 11.56
N ALA A 47 22.86 10.27 10.73
CA ALA A 47 21.68 10.06 9.88
C ALA A 47 22.02 9.61 8.45
N PHE A 48 23.32 9.54 8.12
CA PHE A 48 23.90 8.99 6.88
C PHE A 48 24.59 7.64 7.17
N SER A 49 23.87 6.78 7.89
CA SER A 49 24.29 5.46 8.34
C SER A 49 23.53 4.34 7.60
N ASP A 50 23.09 4.64 6.38
CA ASP A 50 22.32 3.79 5.48
C ASP A 50 23.20 2.87 4.61
N ASP A 51 24.43 2.61 5.05
CA ASP A 51 25.34 1.64 4.44
C ASP A 51 26.13 0.87 5.51
N ALA A 52 26.94 -0.10 5.09
CA ALA A 52 27.74 -0.94 6.00
C ALA A 52 28.68 -0.15 6.95
N ASN A 53 28.93 1.14 6.74
CA ASN A 53 29.67 1.95 7.71
C ASN A 53 28.82 2.29 8.96
N GLY A 54 27.50 2.15 8.87
CA GLY A 54 26.58 2.30 10.00
C GLY A 54 26.93 1.43 11.20
N VAL A 55 27.71 0.35 11.02
CA VAL A 55 28.26 -0.48 12.11
C VAL A 55 28.98 0.37 13.16
N PHE A 56 29.75 1.37 12.72
CA PHE A 56 30.51 2.27 13.60
C PHE A 56 29.76 3.56 13.92
N SER A 57 29.13 4.19 12.91
CA SER A 57 28.55 5.53 13.06
C SER A 57 27.19 5.51 13.77
N ASN A 58 26.26 4.67 13.34
CA ASN A 58 24.94 4.50 13.95
C ASN A 58 24.27 3.21 13.45
N PRO A 59 24.39 2.09 14.19
CA PRO A 59 23.77 0.82 13.82
C PRO A 59 22.27 0.89 13.53
N ALA A 60 21.52 1.81 14.16
CA ALA A 60 20.09 1.94 13.91
C ALA A 60 19.78 2.33 12.45
N GLY A 61 20.69 3.06 11.79
CA GLY A 61 20.58 3.41 10.38
C GLY A 61 20.76 2.22 9.44
N LEU A 62 21.41 1.14 9.88
CA LEU A 62 21.58 -0.07 9.07
C LEU A 62 20.24 -0.64 8.63
N THR A 63 19.15 -0.42 9.38
CA THR A 63 17.77 -0.87 9.03
C THR A 63 17.26 -0.43 7.65
N GLU A 64 17.99 0.49 6.99
CA GLU A 64 17.72 0.96 5.63
C GLU A 64 18.37 0.09 4.54
N ILE A 65 19.28 -0.84 4.87
CA ILE A 65 19.89 -1.74 3.88
C ILE A 65 18.97 -2.94 3.59
N GLU A 66 18.89 -3.34 2.33
CA GLU A 66 17.97 -4.40 1.85
C GLU A 66 18.67 -5.74 1.55
N PHE A 67 20.01 -5.76 1.48
CA PHE A 67 20.82 -6.95 1.19
C PHE A 67 22.21 -6.80 1.86
N PRO A 68 23.05 -7.86 1.88
CA PRO A 68 24.37 -7.79 2.49
C PRO A 68 25.26 -6.72 1.83
N GLN A 69 25.88 -5.88 2.64
CA GLN A 69 26.78 -4.83 2.20
C GLN A 69 28.16 -4.96 2.85
N LEU A 70 29.19 -4.49 2.14
CA LEU A 70 30.57 -4.44 2.60
C LEU A 70 31.15 -3.07 2.27
N VAL A 71 31.91 -2.47 3.18
CA VAL A 71 32.67 -1.25 2.95
C VAL A 71 34.09 -1.43 3.43
N GLY A 72 35.04 -0.89 2.66
CA GLY A 72 36.46 -0.88 2.99
C GLY A 72 37.08 0.48 2.71
N ALA A 73 37.96 0.92 3.61
CA ALA A 73 38.82 2.08 3.42
C ALA A 73 40.20 1.81 4.02
N SER A 74 41.25 2.28 3.38
CA SER A 74 42.60 2.28 3.94
C SER A 74 43.35 3.53 3.51
N ARG A 75 44.18 4.08 4.39
CA ARG A 75 45.00 5.26 4.11
C ARG A 75 46.30 5.26 4.92
N LYS A 76 47.22 6.11 4.53
CA LYS A 76 48.37 6.51 5.33
C LYS A 76 48.26 7.99 5.71
N LEU A 77 48.78 8.37 6.87
CA LEU A 77 48.86 9.74 7.39
C LEU A 77 50.28 10.05 7.89
N ILE A 78 50.59 11.35 8.03
CA ILE A 78 51.83 11.87 8.61
C ILE A 78 53.03 11.28 7.87
N LEU A 79 53.32 11.78 6.65
CA LEU A 79 54.48 11.35 5.85
C LEU A 79 54.57 9.82 5.63
N ASP A 80 53.43 9.14 5.47
CA ASP A 80 53.30 7.68 5.34
C ASP A 80 53.63 6.84 6.59
N GLU A 81 53.77 7.45 7.77
CA GLU A 81 54.15 6.76 9.01
C GLU A 81 52.98 6.10 9.76
N THR A 82 51.75 6.60 9.59
CA THR A 82 50.57 6.06 10.28
C THR A 82 49.58 5.44 9.30
N GLN A 83 49.31 4.15 9.40
CA GLN A 83 48.36 3.43 8.55
C GLN A 83 47.01 3.25 9.24
N TYR A 84 45.93 3.50 8.50
CA TYR A 84 44.55 3.27 8.91
C TYR A 84 43.88 2.22 8.03
N THR A 85 43.05 1.39 8.65
CA THR A 85 42.20 0.42 7.96
C THR A 85 40.81 0.43 8.57
N LEU A 86 39.79 0.41 7.73
CA LEU A 86 38.39 0.25 8.09
C LEU A 86 37.76 -0.79 7.18
N VAL A 87 37.09 -1.77 7.77
CA VAL A 87 36.22 -2.71 7.08
C VAL A 87 34.93 -2.80 7.85
N GLY A 88 33.79 -2.61 7.19
CA GLY A 88 32.46 -2.78 7.76
C GLY A 88 31.64 -3.73 6.90
N TRP A 89 30.99 -4.70 7.52
CA TRP A 89 30.09 -5.65 6.88
C TRP A 89 28.75 -5.62 7.60
N ALA A 90 27.65 -5.63 6.86
CA ALA A 90 26.32 -5.70 7.42
C ALA A 90 25.44 -6.63 6.60
N VAL A 91 24.65 -7.47 7.28
CA VAL A 91 23.75 -8.44 6.66
C VAL A 91 22.34 -8.30 7.25
N PRO A 92 21.33 -8.02 6.43
CA PRO A 92 19.95 -8.09 6.86
C PRO A 92 19.49 -9.54 7.02
N THR A 93 18.71 -9.80 8.06
CA THR A 93 18.10 -11.10 8.38
C THR A 93 16.65 -10.87 8.82
N ASP A 94 15.85 -11.95 8.92
CA ASP A 94 14.46 -11.87 9.39
C ASP A 94 14.32 -11.32 10.83
N TRP A 95 15.39 -11.39 11.63
CA TRP A 95 15.37 -10.96 13.03
C TRP A 95 15.83 -9.53 13.23
N GLY A 96 16.46 -8.92 12.22
CA GLY A 96 17.14 -7.65 12.31
C GLY A 96 18.41 -7.67 11.46
N ILE A 97 19.28 -6.70 11.67
CA ILE A 97 20.49 -6.54 10.88
C ILE A 97 21.69 -6.74 11.76
N PHE A 98 22.55 -7.66 11.36
CA PHE A 98 23.81 -7.95 12.03
C PHE A 98 24.92 -7.23 11.29
N GLY A 99 25.81 -6.59 12.04
CA GLY A 99 26.99 -5.96 11.49
C GLY A 99 28.25 -6.37 12.21
N MET A 100 29.35 -6.39 11.47
CA MET A 100 30.68 -6.63 11.98
C MET A 100 31.64 -5.65 11.34
N GLY A 101 32.46 -4.99 12.14
CA GLY A 101 33.39 -3.99 11.67
C GLY A 101 34.75 -4.19 12.32
N PHE A 102 35.81 -4.08 11.52
CA PHE A 102 37.17 -3.99 12.02
C PHE A 102 37.75 -2.64 11.65
N THR A 103 38.44 -2.02 12.59
CA THR A 103 39.26 -0.86 12.28
C THR A 103 40.55 -0.84 13.07
N SER A 104 41.60 -0.31 12.47
CA SER A 104 42.90 -0.18 13.10
C SER A 104 43.62 1.10 12.69
N MET A 105 44.49 1.54 13.58
CA MET A 105 45.50 2.57 13.37
C MET A 105 46.82 2.01 13.89
N ASN A 106 47.85 2.00 13.05
CA ASN A 106 49.21 1.63 13.43
C ASN A 106 50.13 2.80 13.08
N THR A 107 50.95 3.20 14.04
CA THR A 107 52.08 4.12 13.85
C THR A 107 53.35 3.34 14.15
N GLY A 108 54.21 3.12 13.15
CA GLY A 108 55.49 2.41 13.30
C GLY A 108 56.58 3.22 14.01
N GLY A 109 56.18 4.17 14.86
CA GLY A 109 56.81 5.48 15.02
C GLY A 109 58.19 5.56 15.69
N SER A 110 58.76 6.74 15.47
CA SER A 110 59.84 7.40 16.21
C SER A 110 61.11 6.59 16.47
N LEU A 111 62.13 6.86 15.63
CA LEU A 111 63.50 6.47 15.94
C LEU A 111 63.95 7.18 17.23
N PRO A 112 64.44 6.44 18.23
CA PRO A 112 64.99 7.06 19.43
C PRO A 112 66.18 7.93 19.03
N THR A 113 66.28 9.12 19.63
CA THR A 113 67.37 10.06 19.34
C THR A 113 68.15 10.42 20.60
N LYS A 114 69.44 10.68 20.43
CA LYS A 114 70.34 11.24 21.44
C LYS A 114 71.14 12.38 20.86
N ARG A 115 71.67 13.25 21.73
CA ARG A 115 72.64 14.28 21.31
C ARG A 115 74.03 13.68 21.22
N ASP A 116 74.73 13.97 20.13
CA ASP A 116 76.16 13.70 20.00
C ASP A 116 76.94 14.52 21.04
N PRO A 117 77.70 13.90 21.94
CA PRO A 117 78.51 14.61 22.92
C PRO A 117 79.57 15.54 22.31
N ALA A 118 80.06 15.23 21.10
CA ALA A 118 81.14 15.98 20.44
C ALA A 118 80.65 17.14 19.58
N THR A 119 79.50 16.97 18.91
CA THR A 119 78.99 17.97 17.94
C THR A 119 77.67 18.61 18.34
N ASN A 120 77.04 18.13 19.43
CA ASN A 120 75.72 18.53 19.91
C ASN A 120 74.59 18.35 18.89
N ARG A 121 74.81 17.56 17.83
CA ARG A 121 73.81 17.21 16.81
C ARG A 121 72.87 16.12 17.34
N ILE A 122 71.62 16.14 16.90
CA ILE A 122 70.67 15.06 17.17
C ILE A 122 71.02 13.88 16.25
N MET A 123 71.25 12.71 16.82
CA MET A 123 71.54 11.46 16.12
C MET A 123 70.53 10.40 16.54
N VAL A 124 70.29 9.40 15.69
CA VAL A 124 69.57 8.18 16.08
C VAL A 124 70.38 7.44 17.14
N ASP A 125 69.70 6.98 18.20
CA ASP A 125 70.29 6.16 19.25
C ASP A 125 70.06 4.68 18.94
N PRO A 126 71.06 3.95 18.41
CA PRO A 126 70.88 2.54 18.05
C PRO A 126 70.74 1.61 19.26
N SER A 127 70.86 2.13 20.49
CA SER A 127 70.75 1.33 21.72
C SER A 127 69.33 1.18 22.26
N ARG A 128 68.36 1.86 21.64
CA ARG A 128 66.95 1.87 22.05
C ARG A 128 66.08 1.39 20.89
N GLU A 129 64.93 0.82 21.20
CA GLU A 129 63.98 0.38 20.17
C GLU A 129 63.06 1.54 19.72
N ALA A 130 62.63 1.49 18.45
CA ALA A 130 61.64 2.43 17.92
C ALA A 130 60.29 2.25 18.61
N THR A 131 59.65 3.36 18.96
CA THR A 131 58.39 3.34 19.71
C THR A 131 57.19 3.31 18.78
N SER A 132 56.57 2.14 18.62
CA SER A 132 55.33 2.00 17.86
C SER A 132 54.08 2.18 18.73
N TYR A 133 52.99 2.56 18.11
CA TYR A 133 51.65 2.55 18.71
C TYR A 133 50.66 1.87 17.78
N ASP A 134 49.96 0.88 18.31
CA ASP A 134 48.93 0.12 17.62
C ASP A 134 47.62 0.26 18.37
N ASN A 135 46.54 0.47 17.63
CA ASN A 135 45.19 0.50 18.17
C ASN A 135 44.23 -0.16 17.18
N SER A 136 43.36 -1.04 17.67
CA SER A 136 42.33 -1.67 16.86
C SER A 136 41.03 -1.86 17.61
N VAL A 137 39.94 -1.87 16.84
CA VAL A 137 38.58 -2.07 17.34
C VAL A 137 37.87 -3.09 16.47
N LEU A 138 37.36 -4.13 17.11
CA LEU A 138 36.38 -5.04 16.53
C LEU A 138 34.99 -4.66 17.06
N ALA A 139 34.09 -4.29 16.17
CA ALA A 139 32.72 -3.90 16.48
C ALA A 139 31.74 -4.96 16.00
N PHE A 140 30.84 -5.39 16.87
CA PHE A 140 29.66 -6.19 16.53
C PHE A 140 28.44 -5.32 16.73
N SER A 141 27.62 -5.15 15.70
CA SER A 141 26.41 -4.35 15.78
C SER A 141 25.17 -5.18 15.52
N TYR A 142 24.08 -4.76 16.14
CA TYR A 142 22.76 -5.28 15.87
C TYR A 142 21.76 -4.13 15.81
N SER A 143 20.84 -4.18 14.87
CA SER A 143 19.74 -3.23 14.80
C SER A 143 18.45 -3.85 14.33
N ARG A 144 17.35 -3.20 14.72
CA ARG A 144 16.00 -3.65 14.39
C ARG A 144 15.06 -2.46 14.28
N ARG A 145 14.19 -2.52 13.27
CA ARG A 145 13.05 -1.61 13.13
C ARG A 145 11.96 -1.99 14.14
N LEU A 146 11.60 -1.07 15.02
CA LEU A 146 10.54 -1.27 16.03
C LEU A 146 9.17 -0.83 15.52
N ARG A 147 9.15 0.23 14.73
CA ARG A 147 7.96 0.80 14.07
C ARG A 147 8.37 1.29 12.69
N GLU A 148 7.39 1.59 11.84
CA GLU A 148 7.64 2.10 10.48
C GLU A 148 8.61 3.29 10.45
N ASN A 149 8.60 4.14 11.48
CA ASN A 149 9.43 5.33 11.56
C ASN A 149 10.51 5.29 12.66
N LEU A 150 10.68 4.19 13.40
CA LEU A 150 11.61 4.11 14.51
C LEU A 150 12.42 2.82 14.46
N SER A 151 13.74 2.99 14.42
CA SER A 151 14.72 1.91 14.50
C SER A 151 15.63 2.13 15.71
N ILE A 152 16.02 1.03 16.34
CA ILE A 152 17.03 1.02 17.39
C ILE A 152 18.19 0.13 16.97
N GLY A 153 19.35 0.39 17.52
CA GLY A 153 20.51 -0.46 17.35
C GLY A 153 21.52 -0.23 18.47
N GLY A 154 22.55 -1.05 18.47
CA GLY A 154 23.68 -0.89 19.36
C GLY A 154 24.88 -1.62 18.81
N ASN A 155 26.03 -1.35 19.41
CA ASN A 155 27.25 -2.08 19.10
C ASN A 155 28.03 -2.43 20.37
N LEU A 156 28.70 -3.58 20.31
CA LEU A 156 29.73 -4.01 21.23
C LEU A 156 31.08 -3.81 20.54
N LYS A 157 31.95 -3.03 21.14
CA LYS A 157 33.29 -2.74 20.64
C LYS A 157 34.33 -3.38 21.54
N LEU A 158 35.25 -4.12 20.96
CA LEU A 158 36.41 -4.71 21.64
C LEU A 158 37.64 -3.92 21.22
N PHE A 159 38.25 -3.22 22.17
CA PHE A 159 39.40 -2.36 21.95
C PHE A 159 40.67 -3.10 22.31
N ASN A 160 41.70 -2.94 21.49
CA ASN A 160 43.04 -3.43 21.75
C ASN A 160 44.04 -2.32 21.41
N GLN A 161 44.88 -1.96 22.37
CA GLN A 161 45.95 -0.98 22.22
C GLN A 161 47.28 -1.58 22.63
N SER A 162 48.35 -1.21 21.95
CA SER A 162 49.71 -1.57 22.38
C SER A 162 50.74 -0.50 22.06
N LEU A 163 51.69 -0.36 22.96
CA LEU A 163 52.91 0.43 22.82
C LEU A 163 54.09 -0.52 22.62
N GLY A 164 54.82 -0.33 21.52
CA GLY A 164 56.03 -1.09 21.17
C GLY A 164 57.32 -0.34 21.50
N GLY A 165 58.46 -0.96 21.20
CA GLY A 165 59.78 -0.53 21.63
C GLY A 165 59.96 -0.61 23.14
N ASP A 166 60.88 0.18 23.70
CA ASP A 166 61.28 0.12 25.12
C ASP A 166 60.13 0.20 26.16
N LEU A 167 58.94 0.66 25.77
CA LEU A 167 57.76 0.80 26.65
C LEU A 167 56.99 -0.52 26.87
N HIS A 168 56.99 -1.43 25.89
CA HIS A 168 56.27 -2.72 25.84
C HIS A 168 55.04 -2.85 26.76
N SER A 169 53.88 -2.32 26.34
CA SER A 169 52.65 -2.41 27.15
C SER A 169 51.42 -2.65 26.27
N LYS A 170 50.50 -3.52 26.70
CA LYS A 170 49.23 -3.79 26.02
C LYS A 170 48.05 -3.43 26.92
N ALA A 171 46.94 -3.07 26.30
CA ALA A 171 45.68 -2.83 26.98
C ALA A 171 44.49 -3.31 26.15
N ASN A 172 43.46 -3.82 26.83
CA ASN A 172 42.20 -4.21 26.24
C ASN A 172 41.03 -3.56 26.98
N ALA A 173 39.94 -3.32 26.26
CA ALA A 173 38.70 -2.81 26.85
C ALA A 173 37.48 -3.20 26.02
N THR A 174 36.31 -2.91 26.57
CA THR A 174 35.02 -3.13 25.90
C THR A 174 34.16 -1.89 26.01
N GLY A 175 33.52 -1.48 24.92
CA GLY A 175 32.56 -0.37 24.92
C GLY A 175 31.22 -0.82 24.35
N ILE A 176 30.13 -0.29 24.90
CA ILE A 176 28.78 -0.54 24.38
C ILE A 176 28.17 0.79 23.91
N GLY A 177 27.77 0.83 22.64
CA GLY A 177 27.04 1.95 22.05
C GLY A 177 25.53 1.66 21.97
N LEU A 178 24.72 2.68 22.22
CA LEU A 178 23.26 2.65 22.04
C LEU A 178 22.83 3.68 21.02
N CYS A 179 22.00 3.28 20.07
CA CYS A 179 21.68 4.13 18.93
C CYS A 179 20.21 4.07 18.53
N ALA A 180 19.73 5.15 17.95
CA ALA A 180 18.37 5.28 17.43
C ALA A 180 18.37 6.01 16.08
N ALA A 181 17.40 5.66 15.24
CA ALA A 181 17.08 6.36 14.01
C ALA A 181 15.56 6.57 13.96
N TYR A 182 15.13 7.80 13.72
CA TYR A 182 13.73 8.20 13.76
C TYR A 182 13.37 9.05 12.54
N LYS A 183 12.31 8.68 11.82
CA LYS A 183 11.81 9.37 10.63
C LYS A 183 10.47 10.04 10.93
N PRO A 184 10.45 11.21 11.59
CA PRO A 184 9.20 11.90 11.93
C PRO A 184 8.37 12.29 10.71
N LEU A 185 9.01 12.51 9.57
CA LEU A 185 8.43 12.88 8.28
C LEU A 185 9.16 12.10 7.19
N THR A 186 8.54 11.91 6.04
CA THR A 186 9.15 11.14 4.93
C THR A 186 10.45 11.77 4.43
N TRP A 187 10.56 13.10 4.48
CA TRP A 187 11.74 13.86 4.06
C TRP A 187 12.76 14.17 5.17
N LEU A 188 12.48 13.81 6.43
CA LEU A 188 13.34 14.12 7.57
C LEU A 188 13.71 12.85 8.34
N SER A 189 15.01 12.56 8.43
CA SER A 189 15.57 11.54 9.29
C SER A 189 16.37 12.18 10.42
N LEU A 190 16.20 11.67 11.63
CA LEU A 190 16.95 12.04 12.83
C LEU A 190 17.69 10.81 13.34
N GLY A 191 18.87 10.99 13.88
CA GLY A 191 19.63 9.91 14.50
C GLY A 191 20.29 10.35 15.80
N ALA A 192 20.50 9.38 16.68
CA ALA A 192 21.24 9.55 17.91
C ALA A 192 22.17 8.35 18.12
N ASN A 193 23.40 8.61 18.54
CA ASN A 193 24.36 7.59 18.95
C ASN A 193 24.99 8.00 20.29
N LEU A 194 24.70 7.22 21.33
CA LEU A 194 25.37 7.29 22.62
C LEU A 194 26.58 6.34 22.55
N GLN A 195 27.69 6.85 22.06
CA GLN A 195 28.90 6.07 21.82
C GLN A 195 29.56 5.72 23.14
N ASN A 196 29.86 4.43 23.39
CA ASN A 196 30.48 3.97 24.63
C ASN A 196 29.69 4.39 25.89
N ALA A 197 28.35 4.34 25.81
CA ALA A 197 27.42 4.70 26.88
C ALA A 197 27.65 3.90 28.18
N LEU A 198 28.15 2.66 28.06
CA LEU A 198 28.75 1.92 29.16
C LEU A 198 30.27 1.98 28.98
N GLU A 199 30.92 2.84 29.76
CA GLU A 199 32.35 3.14 29.66
C GLU A 199 33.18 1.92 30.05
N GLY A 200 34.08 1.51 29.14
CA GLY A 200 35.11 0.51 29.41
C GLY A 200 36.41 1.15 29.85
N ASN A 201 37.14 0.45 30.71
CA ASN A 201 38.48 0.82 31.13
C ASN A 201 39.52 -0.01 30.35
N LEU A 202 40.47 0.67 29.70
CA LEU A 202 41.70 0.07 29.18
C LEU A 202 42.63 -0.22 30.35
N SER A 203 42.83 -1.50 30.64
CA SER A 203 43.76 -1.95 31.66
C SER A 203 45.10 -2.25 31.02
N TRP A 204 46.14 -1.51 31.39
CA TRP A 204 47.51 -1.72 30.90
C TRP A 204 48.25 -2.76 31.74
N ASP A 205 49.21 -3.46 31.14
CA ASP A 205 50.04 -4.48 31.81
C ASP A 205 50.82 -3.92 33.02
N GLY A 206 51.09 -2.60 33.05
CA GLY A 206 51.74 -1.89 34.16
C GLY A 206 50.82 -1.53 35.34
N GLY A 207 49.53 -1.91 35.31
CA GLY A 207 48.55 -1.64 36.37
C GLY A 207 47.85 -0.28 36.31
N SER A 208 48.19 0.57 35.34
CA SER A 208 47.44 1.79 35.03
C SER A 208 46.15 1.48 34.27
N SER A 209 45.16 2.35 34.40
CA SER A 209 43.86 2.21 33.73
C SER A 209 43.44 3.52 33.10
N ASP A 210 43.03 3.48 31.84
CA ASP A 210 42.46 4.62 31.13
C ASP A 210 40.99 4.39 30.80
N LYS A 211 40.15 5.43 30.90
CA LYS A 211 38.78 5.35 30.41
C LYS A 211 38.75 5.47 28.89
N ILE A 212 37.91 4.67 28.24
CA ILE A 212 37.55 4.89 26.84
C ILE A 212 36.39 5.87 26.78
N GLY A 213 36.70 7.08 26.32
CA GLY A 213 35.73 8.14 26.09
C GLY A 213 34.83 7.90 24.87
N GLY A 214 33.85 8.79 24.71
CA GLY A 214 32.90 8.74 23.61
C GLY A 214 32.31 10.10 23.28
N PHE A 215 31.28 10.06 22.44
CA PHE A 215 30.46 11.21 22.10
C PHE A 215 28.99 10.86 22.22
N TYR A 216 28.20 11.81 22.71
CA TYR A 216 26.78 11.86 22.42
C TYR A 216 26.60 12.53 21.06
N LYS A 217 26.31 11.74 20.04
CA LYS A 217 26.14 12.23 18.67
C LYS A 217 24.67 12.38 18.34
N LEU A 218 24.30 13.54 17.81
CA LEU A 218 22.96 13.82 17.30
C LEU A 218 23.08 14.27 15.85
N GLY A 219 22.26 13.71 14.97
CA GLY A 219 22.33 14.01 13.55
C GLY A 219 20.98 14.12 12.87
N CYS A 220 20.94 14.86 11.77
CA CYS A 220 19.79 14.91 10.89
C CYS A 220 20.17 14.76 9.42
N LYS A 221 19.25 14.19 8.65
CA LYS A 221 19.29 14.11 7.19
C LYS A 221 17.98 14.64 6.64
N ILE A 222 18.08 15.62 5.74
CA ILE A 222 16.97 16.23 5.03
C ILE A 222 17.04 15.76 3.58
N ASN A 223 15.98 15.13 3.10
CA ASN A 223 15.80 14.78 1.70
C ASN A 223 15.17 15.98 0.97
N ILE A 224 16.00 16.81 0.32
CA ILE A 224 15.59 18.07 -0.28
C ILE A 224 14.96 17.82 -1.65
N LEU A 225 15.62 17.05 -2.51
CA LEU A 225 15.16 16.64 -3.83
C LEU A 225 15.16 15.11 -3.93
N GLY A 226 14.17 14.54 -4.61
CA GLY A 226 14.08 13.09 -4.83
C GLY A 226 12.66 12.67 -5.23
N SER A 227 12.33 11.39 -5.03
CA SER A 227 11.00 10.84 -5.30
C SER A 227 9.89 11.61 -4.55
N SER A 228 8.70 11.71 -5.14
CA SER A 228 7.61 12.52 -4.58
C SER A 228 7.10 12.06 -3.21
N GLU A 229 7.39 10.82 -2.82
CA GLU A 229 6.94 10.24 -1.55
C GLU A 229 7.94 10.50 -0.41
N GLU A 230 9.23 10.63 -0.73
CA GLU A 230 10.31 10.69 0.26
C GLU A 230 11.01 12.05 0.33
N ALA A 231 10.81 12.94 -0.64
CA ALA A 231 11.51 14.23 -0.72
C ALA A 231 10.60 15.42 -0.42
N TRP A 232 11.20 16.50 0.09
CA TRP A 232 10.50 17.76 0.30
C TRP A 232 10.05 18.38 -1.04
N ARG A 233 10.88 18.26 -2.09
CA ARG A 233 10.51 18.68 -3.45
C ARG A 233 10.70 17.52 -4.43
N PRO A 234 9.63 17.07 -5.12
CA PRO A 234 9.73 16.05 -6.14
C PRO A 234 10.68 16.47 -7.28
N HIS A 235 11.64 15.62 -7.63
CA HIS A 235 12.56 15.82 -8.75
C HIS A 235 13.15 14.48 -9.21
N SER A 236 13.60 14.39 -10.47
CA SER A 236 14.30 13.21 -11.01
C SER A 236 15.73 13.03 -10.47
N GLN A 237 16.23 14.02 -9.73
CA GLN A 237 17.57 14.04 -9.14
C GLN A 237 17.42 14.03 -7.63
N SER A 238 18.43 13.51 -6.93
CA SER A 238 18.39 13.44 -5.48
C SER A 238 19.36 14.43 -4.84
N LEU A 239 18.94 15.11 -3.78
CA LEU A 239 19.76 16.04 -3.00
C LEU A 239 19.47 15.87 -1.52
N TYR A 240 20.50 15.55 -0.75
CA TYR A 240 20.44 15.37 0.69
C TYR A 240 21.27 16.43 1.40
N GLY A 241 20.77 16.96 2.50
CA GLY A 241 21.50 17.82 3.44
C GLY A 241 21.62 17.15 4.80
N GLY A 242 22.74 17.35 5.49
CA GLY A 242 23.03 16.74 6.77
C GLY A 242 23.67 17.69 7.76
N LEU A 243 23.35 17.51 9.05
CA LEU A 243 23.98 18.19 10.16
C LEU A 243 24.18 17.20 11.31
N ASP A 244 25.40 17.07 11.82
CA ASP A 244 25.70 16.31 13.04
C ASP A 244 26.39 17.20 14.09
N ILE A 245 26.11 16.91 15.37
CA ILE A 245 26.75 17.51 16.54
C ILE A 245 27.27 16.37 17.42
N ASP A 246 28.56 16.41 17.74
CA ASP A 246 29.25 15.43 18.56
C ASP A 246 29.63 16.08 19.90
N ILE A 247 28.99 15.67 21.00
CA ILE A 247 29.25 16.22 22.35
C ILE A 247 30.15 15.24 23.13
N PRO A 248 31.36 15.65 23.53
CA PRO A 248 32.33 14.75 24.17
C PRO A 248 31.90 14.33 25.58
N HIS A 249 32.19 13.08 25.95
CA HIS A 249 32.21 12.63 27.35
C HIS A 249 33.42 11.71 27.59
N SER A 250 34.07 11.88 28.75
CA SER A 250 35.26 11.10 29.14
C SER A 250 36.34 11.06 28.05
N THR A 251 36.49 12.12 27.26
CA THR A 251 37.46 12.26 26.16
C THR A 251 38.12 13.64 26.21
N LEU A 252 39.31 13.76 25.61
CA LEU A 252 40.07 15.02 25.50
C LEU A 252 39.59 15.91 24.34
N SER A 253 38.61 15.46 23.56
CA SER A 253 38.07 16.19 22.41
C SER A 253 37.11 17.32 22.81
N SER A 254 36.98 18.33 21.94
CA SER A 254 35.92 19.34 22.02
C SER A 254 34.61 18.87 21.38
N THR A 255 33.55 19.68 21.52
CA THR A 255 32.34 19.54 20.70
C THR A 255 32.67 19.77 19.24
N ASN A 256 32.23 18.87 18.35
CA ASN A 256 32.43 18.99 16.91
C ASN A 256 31.09 19.21 16.19
N TYR A 257 31.16 19.90 15.05
CA TYR A 257 30.01 20.16 14.19
C TYR A 257 30.31 19.75 12.76
N HIS A 258 29.38 19.04 12.14
CA HIS A 258 29.51 18.55 10.78
C HIS A 258 28.33 19.03 9.95
N LEU A 259 28.60 19.65 8.81
CA LEU A 259 27.58 20.06 7.84
C LEU A 259 27.92 19.46 6.48
N GLY A 260 26.97 18.83 5.82
CA GLY A 260 27.22 18.11 4.58
C GLY A 260 26.07 18.12 3.59
N VAL A 261 26.39 17.97 2.31
CA VAL A 261 25.44 17.75 1.23
C VAL A 261 25.88 16.60 0.33
N GLU A 262 24.91 15.81 -0.15
CA GLU A 262 25.10 14.75 -1.15
C GLU A 262 24.11 14.96 -2.29
N TYR A 263 24.62 15.21 -3.49
CA TYR A 263 23.85 15.49 -4.68
C TYR A 263 24.09 14.42 -5.74
N PHE A 264 23.01 13.87 -6.30
CA PHE A 264 23.04 12.90 -7.38
C PHE A 264 22.51 13.57 -8.67
N PRO A 265 23.37 14.25 -9.46
CA PRO A 265 22.98 14.78 -10.77
C PRO A 265 22.55 13.67 -11.74
N LEU A 266 23.12 12.48 -11.58
CA LEU A 266 22.76 11.23 -12.23
C LEU A 266 22.72 10.14 -11.15
N GLU A 267 21.88 9.11 -11.32
CA GLU A 267 21.73 8.03 -10.32
C GLU A 267 23.05 7.35 -9.91
N LYS A 268 24.03 7.32 -10.82
CA LYS A 268 25.32 6.64 -10.63
C LYS A 268 26.48 7.54 -10.22
N ILE A 269 26.25 8.86 -10.09
CA ILE A 269 27.30 9.83 -9.76
C ILE A 269 26.84 10.67 -8.58
N ALA A 270 27.58 10.62 -7.48
CA ALA A 270 27.38 11.46 -6.31
C ALA A 270 28.43 12.58 -6.27
N LEU A 271 27.99 13.82 -6.04
CA LEU A 271 28.82 14.97 -5.72
C LEU A 271 28.57 15.36 -4.26
N ARG A 272 29.63 15.60 -3.51
CA ARG A 272 29.55 15.87 -2.07
C ARG A 272 30.36 17.09 -1.70
N GLY A 273 29.86 17.83 -0.72
CA GLY A 273 30.57 18.93 -0.11
C GLY A 273 30.14 19.12 1.33
N GLY A 274 31.01 19.70 2.14
CA GLY A 274 30.69 19.93 3.54
C GLY A 274 31.76 20.70 4.29
N PHE A 275 31.44 21.02 5.53
CA PHE A 275 32.33 21.66 6.49
C PHE A 275 32.43 20.80 7.75
N ASN A 276 33.65 20.64 8.25
CA ASN A 276 33.91 20.06 9.55
C ASN A 276 34.47 21.17 10.46
N LEU A 277 33.88 21.33 11.64
CA LEU A 277 34.38 22.23 12.68
C LEU A 277 34.78 21.40 13.89
N ASP A 278 36.09 21.34 14.14
CA ASP A 278 36.69 20.66 15.29
C ASP A 278 37.62 21.60 16.08
N GLN A 279 38.28 21.07 17.11
CA GLN A 279 39.22 21.82 17.95
C GLN A 279 40.41 22.47 17.21
N ASN A 280 40.72 22.01 16.00
CA ASN A 280 41.85 22.49 15.20
C ASN A 280 41.42 23.54 14.14
N GLY A 281 40.13 23.63 13.83
CA GLY A 281 39.57 24.69 13.00
C GLY A 281 38.45 24.21 12.06
N THR A 282 38.12 25.06 11.07
CA THR A 282 37.11 24.78 10.05
C THR A 282 37.75 24.22 8.79
N GLY A 283 37.47 22.96 8.45
CA GLY A 283 37.94 22.30 7.24
C GLY A 283 36.87 22.22 6.14
N LEU A 284 37.21 22.63 4.92
CA LEU A 284 36.39 22.38 3.73
C LEU A 284 36.55 20.91 3.29
N THR A 285 35.45 20.29 2.89
CA THR A 285 35.44 18.93 2.35
C THR A 285 34.72 18.86 1.03
N LEU A 286 35.23 18.04 0.12
CA LEU A 286 34.67 17.76 -1.19
C LEU A 286 34.72 16.26 -1.46
N GLY A 287 33.78 15.71 -2.19
CA GLY A 287 33.82 14.29 -2.55
C GLY A 287 33.08 13.95 -3.83
N VAL A 288 33.46 12.83 -4.41
CA VAL A 288 32.82 12.24 -5.59
C VAL A 288 32.59 10.75 -5.33
N GLY A 289 31.41 10.26 -5.67
CA GLY A 289 31.06 8.84 -5.64
C GLY A 289 30.65 8.34 -7.01
N LEU A 290 31.12 7.16 -7.39
CA LEU A 290 30.77 6.47 -8.65
C LEU A 290 30.17 5.12 -8.31
N ILE A 291 28.96 4.84 -8.82
CA ILE A 291 28.22 3.60 -8.57
C ILE A 291 28.11 2.80 -9.86
N ASN A 292 28.59 1.56 -9.85
CA ASN A 292 28.46 0.65 -10.98
C ASN A 292 28.47 -0.83 -10.52
N GLY A 293 27.55 -1.65 -11.05
CA GLY A 293 27.51 -3.08 -10.76
C GLY A 293 27.33 -3.45 -9.28
N GLY A 294 26.57 -2.64 -8.53
CA GLY A 294 26.43 -2.78 -7.07
C GLY A 294 27.66 -2.36 -6.26
N PHE A 295 28.72 -1.87 -6.89
CA PHE A 295 29.88 -1.29 -6.23
C PHE A 295 29.80 0.24 -6.23
N ARG A 296 30.27 0.85 -5.14
CA ARG A 296 30.45 2.29 -5.01
C ARG A 296 31.92 2.58 -4.70
N PHE A 297 32.55 3.38 -5.56
CA PHE A 297 33.86 3.96 -5.32
C PHE A 297 33.68 5.41 -4.88
N ASP A 298 34.24 5.77 -3.73
CA ASP A 298 34.15 7.12 -3.19
C ASP A 298 35.55 7.71 -3.01
N TYR A 299 35.70 8.96 -3.45
CA TYR A 299 36.87 9.81 -3.20
C TYR A 299 36.44 11.03 -2.39
N ALA A 300 37.28 11.48 -1.46
CA ALA A 300 37.12 12.76 -0.80
C ALA A 300 38.44 13.52 -0.65
N PHE A 301 38.32 14.85 -0.71
CA PHE A 301 39.31 15.80 -0.27
C PHE A 301 38.83 16.42 1.06
N VAL A 302 39.67 16.38 2.09
CA VAL A 302 39.36 16.94 3.42
C VAL A 302 40.50 17.82 3.88
N GLU A 303 40.25 19.11 3.95
CA GLU A 303 41.18 20.06 4.56
C GLU A 303 41.09 19.95 6.09
N ARG A 304 42.24 19.86 6.77
CA ARG A 304 42.31 19.91 8.23
C ARG A 304 43.31 20.99 8.66
N PRO A 305 42.85 22.23 8.88
CA PRO A 305 43.71 23.28 9.38
C PRO A 305 44.32 22.86 10.71
N GLY A 306 45.63 23.08 10.89
CA GLY A 306 46.32 22.80 12.15
C GLY A 306 46.95 21.40 12.29
N LEU A 307 46.73 20.48 11.33
CA LEU A 307 47.45 19.19 11.28
C LEU A 307 48.60 19.26 10.25
N PRO A 308 49.85 19.52 10.68
CA PRO A 308 50.99 19.54 9.77
C PRO A 308 51.20 18.15 9.13
N CYS A 309 51.55 18.15 7.84
CA CYS A 309 51.87 16.95 7.07
C CYS A 309 50.69 15.95 6.88
N ASP A 310 49.44 16.41 7.00
CA ASP A 310 48.26 15.61 6.62
C ASP A 310 48.18 15.46 5.09
N THR A 311 47.76 14.28 4.63
CA THR A 311 47.44 14.01 3.22
C THR A 311 45.92 14.10 3.05
N PRO A 312 45.38 15.12 2.38
CA PRO A 312 43.94 15.42 2.43
C PRO A 312 43.08 14.52 1.53
N HIS A 313 43.61 13.40 1.02
CA HIS A 313 42.95 12.54 0.04
C HIS A 313 42.47 11.22 0.64
N TYR A 314 41.22 10.85 0.37
CA TYR A 314 40.54 9.71 0.98
C TYR A 314 39.85 8.86 -0.08
N PHE A 315 39.94 7.54 0.08
CA PHE A 315 39.32 6.59 -0.82
C PHE A 315 38.58 5.51 -0.03
N SER A 316 37.40 5.12 -0.51
CA SER A 316 36.69 3.95 -0.02
C SER A 316 36.04 3.18 -1.16
N LEU A 317 35.99 1.87 -1.01
CA LEU A 317 35.29 0.96 -1.91
C LEU A 317 34.21 0.23 -1.13
N SER A 318 32.99 0.25 -1.64
CA SER A 318 31.83 -0.39 -1.01
C SER A 318 31.14 -1.31 -2.00
N TYR A 319 30.73 -2.50 -1.56
CA TYR A 319 29.66 -3.26 -2.20
C TYR A 319 28.34 -2.85 -1.54
N ILE A 320 27.54 -2.12 -2.28
CA ILE A 320 26.23 -1.60 -1.88
C ILE A 320 25.09 -2.35 -2.58
N GLY A 321 25.37 -3.54 -3.15
CA GLY A 321 24.46 -4.49 -3.80
C GLY A 321 23.59 -3.95 -4.94
N GLU A 322 22.83 -4.85 -5.56
CA GLU A 322 21.96 -4.54 -6.70
C GLU A 322 20.50 -4.82 -6.33
N ARG A 323 19.62 -3.82 -6.47
CA ARG A 323 18.18 -4.03 -6.28
C ARG A 323 17.65 -4.98 -7.35
N VAL A 324 17.20 -6.15 -6.92
CA VAL A 324 16.50 -7.13 -7.76
C VAL A 324 15.03 -6.71 -7.83
N VAL A 325 14.58 -6.24 -8.99
CA VAL A 325 13.18 -5.87 -9.20
C VAL A 325 12.48 -7.01 -9.93
N THR A 326 11.41 -7.51 -9.33
CA THR A 326 10.55 -8.52 -9.96
C THR A 326 9.51 -7.78 -10.81
N VAL A 327 9.65 -7.82 -12.13
CA VAL A 327 8.71 -7.18 -13.06
C VAL A 327 7.73 -8.23 -13.55
N SER A 328 6.44 -7.98 -13.35
CA SER A 328 5.36 -8.83 -13.86
C SER A 328 4.63 -8.09 -14.99
N ARG A 329 4.56 -8.66 -16.20
CA ARG A 329 3.78 -8.09 -17.31
C ARG A 329 2.69 -9.06 -17.72
N LYS A 330 1.47 -8.55 -17.80
CA LYS A 330 0.33 -9.25 -18.38
C LYS A 330 0.44 -9.22 -19.91
N LEU A 331 0.48 -10.39 -20.54
CA LEU A 331 0.47 -10.56 -22.00
C LEU A 331 -0.94 -10.32 -22.55
N LYS A 332 -1.02 -9.71 -23.73
CA LYS A 332 -2.30 -9.40 -24.41
C LYS A 332 -2.54 -10.41 -25.52
N THR A 333 -3.69 -11.06 -25.51
CA THR A 333 -4.23 -11.85 -26.62
C THR A 333 -5.48 -11.18 -27.18
N LYS A 334 -5.79 -11.43 -28.45
CA LYS A 334 -7.00 -10.92 -29.11
C LYS A 334 -7.94 -12.10 -29.31
N GLU A 335 -9.11 -12.05 -28.68
CA GLU A 335 -10.16 -13.04 -28.89
C GLU A 335 -11.32 -12.45 -29.69
N PRO A 336 -11.90 -13.22 -30.62
CA PRO A 336 -13.15 -12.86 -31.29
C PRO A 336 -14.33 -12.71 -30.29
N TYR A 337 -15.18 -11.69 -30.43
CA TYR A 337 -16.36 -11.43 -29.59
C TYR A 337 -17.56 -10.94 -30.42
N ILE A 338 -18.78 -11.31 -30.04
CA ILE A 338 -20.02 -10.89 -30.71
C ILE A 338 -20.76 -9.85 -29.86
N LYS A 339 -21.09 -8.70 -30.46
CA LYS A 339 -21.89 -7.64 -29.82
C LYS A 339 -23.27 -7.55 -30.47
N PHE A 340 -24.33 -7.86 -29.73
CA PHE A 340 -25.69 -7.55 -30.17
C PHE A 340 -25.92 -6.04 -30.15
N SER A 341 -26.42 -5.49 -31.25
CA SER A 341 -26.85 -4.09 -31.33
C SER A 341 -28.34 -3.96 -31.04
N GLN A 342 -29.17 -4.89 -31.52
CA GLN A 342 -30.60 -4.99 -31.20
C GLN A 342 -31.09 -6.46 -31.23
N PRO A 343 -32.05 -6.85 -30.39
CA PRO A 343 -32.50 -6.15 -29.18
C PRO A 343 -31.39 -6.00 -28.13
N ARG A 344 -31.64 -5.14 -27.15
CA ARG A 344 -30.90 -5.17 -25.89
C ARG A 344 -31.14 -6.51 -25.19
N ASP A 345 -30.13 -7.01 -24.49
CA ASP A 345 -30.32 -8.19 -23.64
C ASP A 345 -31.41 -7.95 -22.59
N ARG A 346 -32.17 -9.02 -22.29
CA ARG A 346 -33.34 -9.02 -21.40
C ARG A 346 -34.47 -8.07 -21.83
N LEU A 347 -34.64 -7.83 -23.13
CA LEU A 347 -35.77 -7.04 -23.65
C LEU A 347 -37.11 -7.71 -23.30
N ILE A 348 -38.11 -6.92 -22.91
CA ILE A 348 -39.50 -7.36 -22.71
C ILE A 348 -40.35 -6.74 -23.81
N THR A 349 -41.13 -7.55 -24.53
CA THR A 349 -41.94 -7.12 -25.68
C THR A 349 -43.26 -7.90 -25.76
N ASP A 350 -44.29 -7.32 -26.35
CA ASP A 350 -45.53 -8.00 -26.74
C ASP A 350 -45.56 -8.41 -28.22
N GLN A 351 -44.55 -7.98 -28.99
CA GLN A 351 -44.44 -8.25 -30.42
C GLN A 351 -44.23 -9.74 -30.71
N GLU A 352 -44.82 -10.22 -31.81
CA GLU A 352 -44.67 -11.62 -32.23
C GLU A 352 -43.36 -11.88 -32.98
N LYS A 353 -42.77 -10.83 -33.53
CA LYS A 353 -41.53 -10.85 -34.32
C LYS A 353 -40.63 -9.72 -33.90
N ILE A 354 -39.33 -9.98 -34.01
CA ILE A 354 -38.29 -9.00 -33.67
C ILE A 354 -37.16 -9.06 -34.70
N ALA A 355 -36.58 -7.90 -34.99
CA ALA A 355 -35.32 -7.78 -35.71
C ALA A 355 -34.14 -7.97 -34.75
N ILE A 356 -33.22 -8.85 -35.12
CA ILE A 356 -31.98 -9.11 -34.39
C ILE A 356 -30.85 -8.61 -35.26
N SER A 357 -30.02 -7.72 -34.73
CA SER A 357 -28.82 -7.17 -35.35
C SER A 357 -27.63 -7.40 -34.42
N ALA A 358 -26.53 -7.94 -34.93
CA ALA A 358 -25.33 -8.22 -34.15
C ALA A 358 -24.04 -8.09 -34.98
N GLU A 359 -22.96 -7.66 -34.35
CA GLU A 359 -21.67 -7.33 -34.97
C GLU A 359 -20.52 -8.16 -34.38
N ALA A 360 -19.61 -8.64 -35.23
CA ALA A 360 -18.36 -9.28 -34.79
C ALA A 360 -17.27 -8.24 -34.47
N ARG A 361 -16.66 -8.36 -33.29
CA ARG A 361 -15.61 -7.49 -32.74
C ARG A 361 -14.43 -8.33 -32.21
N ALA A 362 -13.33 -7.71 -31.83
CA ALA A 362 -12.25 -8.34 -31.09
C ALA A 362 -12.17 -7.76 -29.67
N ARG A 363 -12.02 -8.63 -28.67
CA ARG A 363 -11.72 -8.23 -27.29
C ARG A 363 -10.24 -8.51 -27.02
N ARG A 364 -9.55 -7.58 -26.36
CA ARG A 364 -8.21 -7.86 -25.81
C ARG A 364 -8.36 -8.51 -24.45
N ILE A 365 -7.79 -9.69 -24.27
CA ILE A 365 -7.77 -10.41 -22.99
C ILE A 365 -6.33 -10.44 -22.47
N LEU A 366 -6.20 -10.36 -21.15
CA LEU A 366 -4.93 -10.50 -20.45
C LEU A 366 -4.82 -11.93 -19.94
N GLU A 367 -4.15 -12.81 -20.68
CA GLU A 367 -4.16 -14.25 -20.40
C GLU A 367 -3.07 -14.72 -19.43
N GLN A 368 -1.87 -14.10 -19.47
CA GLN A 368 -0.74 -14.61 -18.70
C GLN A 368 0.10 -13.49 -18.09
N THR A 369 0.41 -13.62 -16.80
CA THR A 369 1.39 -12.78 -16.12
C THR A 369 2.75 -13.46 -16.21
N THR A 370 3.67 -12.93 -17.02
CA THR A 370 5.05 -13.41 -17.03
C THR A 370 5.85 -12.59 -16.03
N THR A 371 6.58 -13.29 -15.15
CA THR A 371 7.43 -12.68 -14.12
C THR A 371 8.89 -12.80 -14.54
N TRP A 372 9.59 -11.68 -14.62
CA TRP A 372 11.04 -11.66 -14.82
C TRP A 372 11.73 -11.14 -13.57
N THR A 373 12.83 -11.79 -13.21
CA THR A 373 13.80 -11.27 -12.24
C THR A 373 14.77 -10.38 -13.01
N VAL A 374 14.67 -9.07 -12.83
CA VAL A 374 15.54 -8.11 -13.51
C VAL A 374 16.48 -7.47 -12.49
N THR A 375 17.78 -7.57 -12.75
CA THR A 375 18.81 -6.84 -12.01
C THR A 375 18.96 -5.46 -12.67
N ALA A 376 18.16 -4.50 -12.16
CA ALA A 376 18.09 -3.06 -12.45
C ALA A 376 17.43 -2.51 -13.76
N ILE A 377 16.73 -1.38 -13.56
CA ILE A 377 16.21 -0.31 -14.45
C ILE A 377 14.88 -0.56 -15.22
N SER A 378 13.74 -0.20 -14.62
CA SER A 378 12.79 0.84 -15.12
C SER A 378 11.45 0.80 -14.36
N GLU A 379 10.77 1.96 -14.32
CA GLU A 379 9.51 2.26 -13.62
C GLU A 379 8.41 1.21 -13.83
N THR A 380 7.89 0.65 -12.73
CA THR A 380 6.62 -0.09 -12.74
C THR A 380 5.46 0.88 -12.52
N LYS A 381 4.77 1.25 -13.60
CA LYS A 381 3.42 1.85 -13.52
C LYS A 381 2.38 0.77 -13.27
N GLU A 382 1.45 1.05 -12.37
CA GLU A 382 0.24 0.24 -12.13
C GLU A 382 -0.52 0.04 -13.45
N VAL A 383 -0.64 -1.21 -13.88
CA VAL A 383 -1.44 -1.59 -15.05
C VAL A 383 -2.88 -1.76 -14.59
N LYS A 384 -3.73 -0.77 -14.88
CA LYS A 384 -5.17 -0.94 -14.79
C LYS A 384 -5.63 -2.03 -15.75
N GLU A 385 -6.62 -2.80 -15.32
CA GLU A 385 -7.31 -3.79 -16.14
C GLU A 385 -8.03 -3.04 -17.28
N VAL A 386 -7.66 -3.31 -18.53
CA VAL A 386 -8.23 -2.66 -19.71
C VAL A 386 -8.98 -3.70 -20.53
N ASP A 387 -10.29 -3.73 -20.34
CA ASP A 387 -11.24 -4.41 -21.23
C ASP A 387 -11.63 -3.48 -22.39
N GLU A 388 -10.72 -3.29 -23.35
CA GLU A 388 -11.00 -2.51 -24.55
C GLU A 388 -11.49 -3.42 -25.69
N ILE A 389 -12.67 -3.09 -26.22
CA ILE A 389 -13.28 -3.73 -27.40
C ILE A 389 -12.79 -2.98 -28.65
N GLU A 390 -12.22 -3.70 -29.63
CA GLU A 390 -11.74 -3.14 -30.89
C GLU A 390 -12.50 -3.73 -32.10
N ASP A 391 -12.67 -2.90 -33.14
CA ASP A 391 -13.32 -3.29 -34.39
C ASP A 391 -12.40 -4.17 -35.26
N LEU A 392 -12.90 -5.31 -35.74
CA LEU A 392 -12.21 -6.15 -36.73
C LEU A 392 -12.34 -5.51 -38.13
N ARG A 393 -11.24 -5.40 -38.88
CA ARG A 393 -11.24 -4.92 -40.28
C ARG A 393 -10.82 -6.05 -41.24
N PRO A 394 -11.33 -6.06 -42.50
CA PRO A 394 -12.74 -6.20 -42.93
C PRO A 394 -13.22 -7.66 -42.88
N VAL A 395 -14.53 -7.93 -42.88
CA VAL A 395 -15.12 -9.29 -42.87
C VAL A 395 -15.78 -9.57 -44.23
N TYR A 396 -15.74 -10.83 -44.68
CA TYR A 396 -16.36 -11.28 -45.93
C TYR A 396 -17.47 -12.29 -45.63
N ALA A 397 -18.68 -12.05 -46.14
CA ALA A 397 -19.77 -13.03 -46.12
C ALA A 397 -20.02 -13.51 -47.56
N ASN A 398 -19.99 -14.83 -47.78
CA ASN A 398 -20.18 -15.44 -49.11
C ASN A 398 -19.28 -14.85 -50.22
N GLY A 399 -18.01 -14.53 -49.90
CA GLY A 399 -17.04 -14.00 -50.87
C GLY A 399 -17.24 -12.52 -51.24
N ILE A 400 -18.23 -11.84 -50.66
CA ILE A 400 -18.46 -10.41 -50.84
C ILE A 400 -17.72 -9.65 -49.74
N LYS A 401 -16.89 -8.69 -50.15
CA LYS A 401 -16.20 -7.76 -49.24
C LYS A 401 -17.24 -6.86 -48.57
N ILE A 402 -17.37 -6.94 -47.25
CA ILE A 402 -18.19 -6.00 -46.50
C ILE A 402 -17.27 -4.89 -45.99
N ASP A 403 -17.29 -3.74 -46.66
CA ASP A 403 -16.44 -2.58 -46.33
C ASP A 403 -16.83 -1.89 -45.00
N GLN A 404 -17.83 -2.41 -44.29
CA GLN A 404 -18.26 -1.96 -42.97
C GLN A 404 -18.66 -3.18 -42.11
N VAL A 405 -18.42 -3.07 -40.80
CA VAL A 405 -18.74 -4.03 -39.73
C VAL A 405 -19.96 -4.91 -40.06
N GLY A 406 -19.78 -6.23 -40.08
CA GLY A 406 -20.85 -7.16 -40.44
C GLY A 406 -21.93 -7.20 -39.36
N SER A 407 -23.06 -6.54 -39.60
CA SER A 407 -24.31 -6.75 -38.88
C SER A 407 -25.12 -7.85 -39.56
N VAL A 408 -25.54 -8.87 -38.81
CA VAL A 408 -26.50 -9.87 -39.33
C VAL A 408 -27.90 -9.45 -38.87
N GLU A 409 -28.77 -9.07 -39.82
CA GLU A 409 -30.18 -8.79 -39.55
C GLU A 409 -31.03 -10.03 -39.78
N LEU A 410 -31.67 -10.54 -38.71
CA LEU A 410 -32.61 -11.67 -38.78
C LEU A 410 -33.95 -11.25 -38.19
N SER A 411 -35.05 -11.59 -38.88
CA SER A 411 -36.39 -11.52 -38.29
C SER A 411 -36.75 -12.90 -37.73
N SER A 412 -37.01 -12.99 -36.42
CA SER A 412 -37.38 -14.25 -35.76
C SER A 412 -38.74 -14.15 -35.05
N SER A 413 -39.51 -15.24 -35.06
CA SER A 413 -40.77 -15.34 -34.31
C SER A 413 -40.51 -15.68 -32.84
N LEU A 414 -41.18 -14.96 -31.93
CA LEU A 414 -41.06 -15.16 -30.48
C LEU A 414 -42.16 -16.09 -29.96
N GLY A 415 -41.79 -17.11 -29.19
CA GLY A 415 -42.74 -17.85 -28.33
C GLY A 415 -43.13 -17.02 -27.11
N MET A 416 -44.30 -17.30 -26.50
CA MET A 416 -44.65 -16.70 -25.21
C MET A 416 -43.63 -17.13 -24.14
N GLY A 417 -43.16 -16.20 -23.30
CA GLY A 417 -42.13 -16.46 -22.30
C GLY A 417 -40.72 -16.13 -22.77
N ARG A 418 -39.71 -16.79 -22.18
CA ARG A 418 -38.28 -16.56 -22.48
C ARG A 418 -37.91 -17.13 -23.84
N ASN A 419 -37.26 -16.31 -24.64
CA ASN A 419 -36.63 -16.65 -25.91
C ASN A 419 -35.13 -16.32 -25.80
N VAL A 420 -34.28 -17.20 -26.32
CA VAL A 420 -32.82 -17.00 -26.37
C VAL A 420 -32.40 -17.09 -27.82
N PHE A 421 -31.62 -16.11 -28.27
CA PHE A 421 -31.01 -16.12 -29.59
C PHE A 421 -29.51 -16.23 -29.42
N GLU A 422 -28.92 -17.20 -30.09
CA GLU A 422 -27.50 -17.51 -30.04
C GLU A 422 -26.89 -17.40 -31.43
N ILE A 423 -25.72 -16.77 -31.53
CA ILE A 423 -24.94 -16.73 -32.77
C ILE A 423 -23.78 -17.72 -32.63
N MET A 424 -23.85 -18.83 -33.38
CA MET A 424 -22.96 -19.99 -33.24
C MET A 424 -21.59 -19.83 -33.92
N GLY A 425 -21.38 -18.78 -34.72
CA GLY A 425 -20.06 -18.51 -35.29
C GLY A 425 -19.99 -17.42 -36.35
N PHE A 426 -18.75 -17.06 -36.69
CA PHE A 426 -18.37 -16.13 -37.75
C PHE A 426 -16.99 -16.51 -38.33
N THR A 427 -16.67 -16.00 -39.52
CA THR A 427 -15.41 -16.30 -40.23
C THR A 427 -14.53 -15.05 -40.29
N THR A 428 -13.21 -15.23 -40.14
CA THR A 428 -12.21 -14.18 -40.43
C THR A 428 -11.65 -14.33 -41.85
N PRO A 429 -10.99 -13.30 -42.42
CA PRO A 429 -10.55 -13.27 -43.83
C PRO A 429 -9.35 -14.15 -44.18
N GLU A 430 -8.60 -14.68 -43.21
CA GLU A 430 -7.34 -15.42 -43.47
C GLU A 430 -7.55 -16.70 -44.32
N VAL A 431 -8.79 -17.15 -44.44
CA VAL A 431 -9.23 -18.36 -45.13
C VAL A 431 -9.29 -18.21 -46.67
N MET A 432 -9.36 -17.01 -47.24
CA MET A 432 -9.53 -16.86 -48.70
C MET A 432 -8.24 -17.05 -49.54
N THR A 433 -7.10 -17.36 -48.91
CA THR A 433 -5.85 -17.69 -49.64
C THR A 433 -5.59 -19.20 -49.81
N GLY A 434 -6.58 -20.04 -49.51
CA GLY A 434 -6.57 -21.47 -49.90
C GLY A 434 -5.57 -22.35 -49.15
N LYS A 435 -5.07 -21.92 -47.98
CA LYS A 435 -4.08 -22.69 -47.20
C LYS A 435 -4.52 -23.21 -45.83
N ILE A 436 -5.70 -22.85 -45.33
CA ILE A 436 -6.23 -23.40 -44.06
C ILE A 436 -7.76 -23.51 -44.20
N SER A 437 -8.33 -24.63 -43.72
CA SER A 437 -9.78 -24.83 -43.58
C SER A 437 -10.44 -23.70 -42.77
N PRO A 438 -11.70 -23.31 -43.03
CA PRO A 438 -12.36 -22.23 -42.29
C PRO A 438 -12.35 -22.53 -40.80
N GLU A 439 -11.62 -21.73 -40.02
CA GLU A 439 -11.73 -21.75 -38.57
C GLU A 439 -13.06 -21.09 -38.22
N VAL A 440 -14.07 -21.93 -37.99
CA VAL A 440 -15.32 -21.51 -37.37
C VAL A 440 -14.99 -21.14 -35.94
N PHE A 441 -14.91 -19.85 -35.64
CA PHE A 441 -14.80 -19.39 -34.26
C PHE A 441 -16.14 -19.60 -33.57
N SER A 442 -16.18 -20.53 -32.62
CA SER A 442 -17.32 -20.71 -31.72
C SER A 442 -17.25 -19.65 -30.62
N GLY A 443 -17.80 -18.48 -30.86
CA GLY A 443 -18.05 -17.47 -29.83
C GLY A 443 -19.54 -17.34 -29.63
N SER A 444 -20.11 -17.99 -28.62
CA SER A 444 -21.55 -17.90 -28.34
C SER A 444 -21.87 -16.54 -27.70
N GLY A 445 -22.29 -15.58 -28.51
CA GLY A 445 -23.07 -14.45 -28.00
C GLY A 445 -24.52 -14.90 -27.84
N GLU A 446 -25.12 -14.66 -26.68
CA GLU A 446 -26.56 -14.82 -26.46
C GLU A 446 -27.27 -13.48 -26.19
N VAL A 447 -28.50 -13.36 -26.68
CA VAL A 447 -29.42 -12.28 -26.30
C VAL A 447 -30.77 -12.86 -25.89
N LYS A 448 -31.28 -12.43 -24.74
CA LYS A 448 -32.51 -12.95 -24.14
C LYS A 448 -33.66 -11.96 -24.32
N VAL A 449 -34.83 -12.48 -24.68
CA VAL A 449 -36.05 -11.68 -24.87
C VAL A 449 -37.22 -12.37 -24.18
N LEU A 450 -37.99 -11.62 -23.39
CA LEU A 450 -39.25 -12.07 -22.80
C LEU A 450 -40.41 -11.55 -23.65
N ARG A 451 -41.14 -12.48 -24.29
CA ARG A 451 -42.44 -12.15 -24.88
C ARG A 451 -43.52 -12.23 -23.80
N PHE A 452 -44.15 -11.11 -23.49
CA PHE A 452 -45.16 -11.00 -22.45
C PHE A 452 -46.45 -10.41 -23.00
N LYS A 453 -47.59 -10.92 -22.53
CA LYS A 453 -48.90 -10.37 -22.90
C LYS A 453 -49.35 -9.40 -21.80
N PRO A 454 -49.33 -8.08 -22.06
CA PRO A 454 -49.76 -7.10 -21.06
C PRO A 454 -51.23 -7.25 -20.69
N PHE A 455 -51.59 -6.80 -19.48
CA PHE A 455 -52.98 -6.65 -19.08
C PHE A 455 -53.61 -5.43 -19.76
N THR A 456 -54.93 -5.39 -19.84
CA THR A 456 -55.66 -4.31 -20.53
C THR A 456 -55.43 -2.93 -19.91
N ASP A 457 -55.10 -2.88 -18.62
CA ASP A 457 -54.83 -1.67 -17.83
C ASP A 457 -53.34 -1.49 -17.48
N THR A 458 -52.44 -2.26 -18.09
CA THR A 458 -50.99 -2.15 -17.88
C THR A 458 -50.29 -2.32 -19.24
N PRO A 459 -50.36 -1.31 -20.11
CA PRO A 459 -49.75 -1.37 -21.44
C PRO A 459 -48.22 -1.50 -21.34
N MET A 460 -47.56 -1.90 -22.44
CA MET A 460 -46.09 -2.03 -22.51
C MET A 460 -45.33 -0.74 -22.19
N THR A 461 -45.98 0.42 -22.25
CA THR A 461 -45.43 1.74 -21.89
C THR A 461 -45.59 2.08 -20.40
N HIS A 462 -46.25 1.23 -19.60
CA HIS A 462 -46.46 1.47 -18.18
C HIS A 462 -45.12 1.46 -17.43
N TRP A 463 -44.91 2.42 -16.51
CA TRP A 463 -43.63 2.61 -15.83
C TRP A 463 -43.14 1.37 -15.06
N ALA A 464 -44.06 0.58 -14.49
CA ALA A 464 -43.78 -0.65 -13.77
C ALA A 464 -43.89 -1.93 -14.62
N ILE A 465 -43.92 -1.83 -15.95
CA ILE A 465 -44.19 -3.01 -16.81
C ILE A 465 -43.17 -4.13 -16.62
N GLU A 466 -41.89 -3.82 -16.53
CA GLU A 466 -40.81 -4.80 -16.39
C GLU A 466 -40.93 -5.59 -15.06
N PRO A 467 -41.01 -4.93 -13.89
CA PRO A 467 -41.28 -5.58 -12.61
C PRO A 467 -42.54 -6.43 -12.63
N ILE A 468 -43.62 -5.91 -13.21
CA ILE A 468 -44.92 -6.60 -13.27
C ILE A 468 -44.80 -7.86 -14.13
N ALA A 469 -44.27 -7.73 -15.35
CA ALA A 469 -44.10 -8.84 -16.29
C ALA A 469 -43.23 -9.95 -15.71
N LEU A 470 -42.09 -9.60 -15.11
CA LEU A 470 -41.18 -10.57 -14.50
C LEU A 470 -41.79 -11.21 -13.25
N SER A 471 -42.46 -10.43 -12.39
CA SER A 471 -43.13 -10.97 -11.20
C SER A 471 -44.28 -11.92 -11.55
N ILE A 472 -44.98 -11.70 -12.65
CA ILE A 472 -46.02 -12.63 -13.15
C ILE A 472 -45.38 -13.87 -13.77
N THR A 473 -44.33 -13.68 -14.55
CA THR A 473 -43.59 -14.78 -15.19
C THR A 473 -43.02 -15.72 -14.14
N LEU A 474 -42.53 -15.17 -13.02
CA LEU A 474 -42.07 -15.93 -11.85
C LEU A 474 -43.21 -16.47 -10.97
N GLY A 475 -44.48 -16.18 -11.29
CA GLY A 475 -45.64 -16.64 -10.52
C GLY A 475 -45.87 -15.93 -9.18
N LEU A 476 -45.12 -14.87 -8.88
CA LEU A 476 -45.21 -14.11 -7.63
C LEU A 476 -46.52 -13.33 -7.54
N VAL A 477 -46.87 -12.64 -8.63
CA VAL A 477 -48.08 -11.81 -8.72
C VAL A 477 -49.05 -12.42 -9.73
N LYS A 478 -50.36 -12.28 -9.47
CA LYS A 478 -51.43 -12.65 -10.40
C LYS A 478 -52.34 -11.44 -10.65
N GLY A 479 -52.82 -11.34 -11.89
CA GLY A 479 -53.89 -10.40 -12.25
C GLY A 479 -55.26 -10.87 -11.76
N TYR A 480 -56.28 -10.09 -12.08
CA TYR A 480 -57.67 -10.37 -11.75
C TYR A 480 -58.35 -11.21 -12.86
N PRO A 481 -59.46 -11.91 -12.56
CA PRO A 481 -60.20 -12.68 -13.56
C PRO A 481 -60.72 -11.86 -14.75
N ASP A 482 -60.88 -10.55 -14.57
CA ASP A 482 -61.31 -9.58 -15.60
C ASP A 482 -60.17 -9.16 -16.57
N LYS A 483 -59.00 -9.84 -16.52
CA LYS A 483 -57.80 -9.56 -17.33
C LYS A 483 -57.14 -8.20 -17.04
N THR A 484 -57.34 -7.67 -15.83
CA THR A 484 -56.67 -6.46 -15.34
C THR A 484 -55.62 -6.77 -14.27
N PHE A 485 -54.65 -5.86 -14.07
CA PHE A 485 -53.70 -5.91 -12.96
C PHE A 485 -54.08 -4.98 -11.80
N LYS A 486 -54.76 -3.88 -12.13
CA LYS A 486 -55.11 -2.74 -11.27
C LYS A 486 -53.86 -2.09 -10.65
N PRO A 487 -52.92 -1.56 -11.47
CA PRO A 487 -51.61 -1.09 -10.99
C PRO A 487 -51.72 0.01 -9.93
N GLU A 488 -52.66 0.94 -10.12
CA GLU A 488 -52.86 2.09 -9.23
C GLU A 488 -53.77 1.80 -8.02
N LYS A 489 -54.33 0.59 -7.93
CA LYS A 489 -55.13 0.19 -6.77
C LYS A 489 -54.19 0.02 -5.57
N GLY A 490 -54.55 0.65 -4.45
CA GLY A 490 -53.88 0.43 -3.17
C GLY A 490 -53.85 -1.05 -2.78
N ILE A 491 -52.67 -1.55 -2.41
CA ILE A 491 -52.47 -2.94 -2.00
C ILE A 491 -52.93 -3.13 -0.56
N THR A 492 -53.70 -4.19 -0.33
CA THR A 492 -54.14 -4.55 1.02
C THR A 492 -53.03 -5.28 1.79
N ARG A 493 -53.12 -5.26 3.12
CA ARG A 493 -52.21 -6.01 4.01
C ARG A 493 -52.13 -7.50 3.66
N ALA A 494 -53.27 -8.13 3.37
CA ALA A 494 -53.34 -9.53 2.97
C ALA A 494 -52.71 -9.78 1.58
N GLU A 495 -52.87 -8.86 0.64
CA GLU A 495 -52.23 -8.96 -0.68
C GLU A 495 -50.70 -8.85 -0.56
N LEU A 496 -50.19 -7.84 0.15
CA LEU A 496 -48.73 -7.65 0.26
C LEU A 496 -48.05 -8.84 0.94
N VAL A 497 -48.57 -9.33 2.07
CA VAL A 497 -47.97 -10.49 2.76
C VAL A 497 -48.02 -11.74 1.88
N THR A 498 -49.07 -11.91 1.07
CA THR A 498 -49.15 -13.05 0.15
C THR A 498 -48.08 -12.97 -0.94
N LEU A 499 -47.77 -11.77 -1.45
CA LEU A 499 -46.67 -11.59 -2.41
C LEU A 499 -45.32 -11.95 -1.78
N LEU A 500 -45.06 -11.47 -0.56
CA LEU A 500 -43.80 -11.75 0.15
C LEU A 500 -43.60 -13.21 0.52
N VAL A 501 -44.67 -13.92 0.85
CA VAL A 501 -44.55 -15.32 1.25
C VAL A 501 -44.37 -16.23 0.03
N ARG A 502 -44.89 -15.82 -1.15
CA ARG A 502 -44.67 -16.56 -2.42
C ARG A 502 -43.23 -16.54 -2.91
N THR A 503 -42.43 -15.56 -2.49
CA THR A 503 -41.00 -15.51 -2.83
C THR A 503 -40.14 -16.39 -1.91
N MET A 504 -40.75 -17.02 -0.90
CA MET A 504 -40.05 -17.87 0.07
C MET A 504 -40.27 -19.35 -0.23
N PRO A 505 -39.26 -20.21 0.02
CA PRO A 505 -39.40 -21.67 -0.16
C PRO A 505 -40.20 -22.27 1.00
N VAL A 506 -41.52 -22.08 1.02
CA VAL A 506 -42.41 -22.56 2.09
C VAL A 506 -43.55 -23.43 1.56
N LYS A 507 -43.76 -24.57 2.22
CA LYS A 507 -44.94 -25.43 2.05
C LYS A 507 -46.09 -24.91 2.90
N LEU A 508 -47.00 -24.15 2.29
CA LEU A 508 -48.13 -23.54 3.00
C LEU A 508 -49.13 -24.55 3.53
N GLU A 509 -49.14 -25.77 2.99
CA GLU A 509 -49.98 -26.88 3.44
C GLU A 509 -49.74 -27.18 4.92
N GLU A 510 -48.49 -27.05 5.37
CA GLU A 510 -48.00 -27.35 6.71
C GLU A 510 -48.03 -26.12 7.64
N ALA A 511 -48.43 -24.95 7.16
CA ALA A 511 -48.48 -23.73 7.96
C ALA A 511 -49.69 -23.70 8.92
N ASP A 512 -49.44 -23.33 10.17
CA ASP A 512 -50.46 -23.11 11.21
C ASP A 512 -51.44 -22.00 10.81
N PHE A 513 -52.62 -21.98 11.44
CA PHE A 513 -53.60 -20.91 11.27
C PHE A 513 -53.23 -19.66 12.08
N PRO A 514 -53.59 -18.46 11.61
CA PRO A 514 -53.17 -17.20 12.23
C PRO A 514 -53.83 -16.99 13.60
N PRO A 515 -53.14 -16.35 14.57
CA PRO A 515 -53.70 -16.06 15.90
C PRO A 515 -54.63 -14.82 15.91
N PHE A 516 -55.16 -14.39 14.76
CA PHE A 516 -55.90 -13.12 14.63
C PHE A 516 -57.40 -13.34 14.56
N ILE A 517 -58.14 -12.57 15.35
CA ILE A 517 -59.60 -12.74 15.54
C ILE A 517 -60.39 -12.43 14.25
N ASP A 518 -59.87 -11.54 13.41
CA ASP A 518 -60.49 -11.06 12.17
C ASP A 518 -60.00 -11.78 10.90
N VAL A 519 -59.25 -12.89 11.06
CA VAL A 519 -58.78 -13.72 9.93
C VAL A 519 -59.36 -15.15 10.07
N PRO A 520 -60.54 -15.42 9.50
CA PRO A 520 -61.11 -16.77 9.51
C PRO A 520 -60.18 -17.80 8.87
N THR A 521 -60.20 -19.05 9.34
CA THR A 521 -59.38 -20.15 8.78
C THR A 521 -59.63 -20.41 7.29
N LYS A 522 -60.83 -20.08 6.79
CA LYS A 522 -61.20 -20.16 5.37
C LYS A 522 -60.79 -18.92 4.55
N HIS A 523 -60.21 -17.89 5.16
CA HIS A 523 -59.74 -16.71 4.43
C HIS A 523 -58.61 -17.11 3.48
N TRP A 524 -58.66 -16.66 2.23
CA TRP A 524 -57.71 -17.05 1.18
C TRP A 524 -56.25 -16.75 1.54
N ALA A 525 -56.02 -15.69 2.33
CA ALA A 525 -54.70 -15.29 2.82
C ALA A 525 -54.31 -15.87 4.19
N ALA A 526 -55.16 -16.68 4.85
CA ALA A 526 -54.98 -17.05 6.27
C ALA A 526 -53.59 -17.66 6.55
N LYS A 527 -53.16 -18.62 5.72
CA LYS A 527 -51.87 -19.30 5.84
C LYS A 527 -50.67 -18.39 5.55
N TYR A 528 -50.82 -17.51 4.55
CA TYR A 528 -49.80 -16.51 4.21
C TYR A 528 -49.62 -15.51 5.36
N ILE A 529 -50.73 -15.04 5.95
CA ILE A 529 -50.74 -14.14 7.11
C ILE A 529 -50.06 -14.82 8.30
N ALA A 530 -50.43 -16.06 8.62
CA ALA A 530 -49.85 -16.81 9.73
C ALA A 530 -48.32 -16.94 9.59
N TYR A 531 -47.85 -17.33 8.40
CA TYR A 531 -46.42 -17.46 8.13
C TYR A 531 -45.70 -16.11 8.16
N GLY A 532 -46.23 -15.09 7.49
CA GLY A 532 -45.64 -13.75 7.46
C GLY A 532 -45.53 -13.10 8.85
N SER A 533 -46.51 -13.36 9.73
CA SER A 533 -46.44 -12.92 11.13
C SER A 533 -45.46 -13.72 11.97
N LYS A 534 -45.35 -15.04 11.77
CA LYS A 534 -44.33 -15.88 12.43
C LYS A 534 -42.91 -15.43 12.09
N GLN A 535 -42.66 -15.04 10.84
CA GLN A 535 -41.39 -14.50 10.36
C GLN A 535 -41.18 -13.01 10.70
N LYS A 536 -42.10 -12.38 11.44
CA LYS A 536 -42.05 -10.96 11.83
C LYS A 536 -41.97 -9.98 10.64
N LEU A 537 -42.41 -10.40 9.44
CA LEU A 537 -42.50 -9.51 8.27
C LEU A 537 -43.59 -8.46 8.47
N ILE A 538 -44.71 -8.90 9.03
CA ILE A 538 -45.88 -8.07 9.34
C ILE A 538 -46.49 -8.52 10.65
N THR A 539 -46.74 -7.58 11.56
CA THR A 539 -47.35 -7.85 12.86
C THR A 539 -48.84 -7.48 12.84
N GLY A 540 -49.63 -8.17 13.66
CA GLY A 540 -50.99 -7.74 13.99
C GLY A 540 -50.99 -6.50 14.90
N TYR A 541 -52.19 -6.03 15.21
CA TYR A 541 -52.41 -4.92 16.11
C TYR A 541 -52.53 -5.41 17.57
N PRO A 542 -52.29 -4.55 18.57
CA PRO A 542 -52.40 -4.91 19.99
C PRO A 542 -53.79 -5.42 20.42
N ASP A 543 -54.83 -5.12 19.63
CA ASP A 543 -56.21 -5.57 19.83
C ASP A 543 -56.48 -7.01 19.36
N GLY A 544 -55.45 -7.73 18.88
CA GLY A 544 -55.57 -9.10 18.39
C GLY A 544 -56.08 -9.21 16.94
N THR A 545 -56.21 -8.10 16.21
CA THR A 545 -56.62 -8.08 14.80
C THR A 545 -55.43 -7.97 13.84
N PHE A 546 -55.62 -8.38 12.58
CA PHE A 546 -54.65 -8.22 11.49
C PHE A 546 -55.05 -7.15 10.47
N LYS A 547 -56.35 -6.91 10.30
CA LYS A 547 -56.99 -6.03 9.30
C LYS A 547 -56.61 -6.40 7.86
N PRO A 548 -56.94 -7.62 7.39
CA PRO A 548 -56.46 -8.16 6.11
C PRO A 548 -56.83 -7.29 4.89
N ASN A 549 -57.99 -6.65 4.92
CA ASN A 549 -58.49 -5.81 3.81
C ASN A 549 -58.11 -4.33 3.94
N ALA A 550 -57.39 -3.92 4.98
CA ALA A 550 -56.93 -2.55 5.10
C ALA A 550 -55.85 -2.27 4.04
N VAL A 551 -56.03 -1.17 3.31
CA VAL A 551 -55.05 -0.68 2.33
C VAL A 551 -53.87 -0.09 3.10
N LEU A 552 -52.66 -0.48 2.72
CA LEU A 552 -51.44 0.04 3.29
C LEU A 552 -51.15 1.43 2.73
N ASN A 553 -50.70 2.34 3.60
CA ASN A 553 -50.01 3.53 3.09
C ASN A 553 -48.58 3.20 2.67
N ARG A 554 -47.94 4.09 1.91
CA ARG A 554 -46.59 3.88 1.36
C ARG A 554 -45.54 3.67 2.46
N ALA A 555 -45.62 4.40 3.57
CA ALA A 555 -44.69 4.22 4.69
C ALA A 555 -44.77 2.81 5.31
N GLU A 556 -45.99 2.29 5.48
CA GLU A 556 -46.22 0.94 5.99
C GLU A 556 -45.77 -0.14 4.99
N GLY A 557 -46.11 0.02 3.71
CA GLY A 557 -45.72 -0.91 2.64
C GLY A 557 -44.20 -1.05 2.50
N VAL A 558 -43.50 0.09 2.42
CA VAL A 558 -42.03 0.13 2.33
C VAL A 558 -41.38 -0.45 3.59
N THR A 559 -41.94 -0.18 4.78
CA THR A 559 -41.44 -0.77 6.04
C THR A 559 -41.49 -2.30 6.01
N ILE A 560 -42.60 -2.87 5.53
CA ILE A 560 -42.77 -4.33 5.44
C ILE A 560 -41.76 -4.92 4.43
N LEU A 561 -41.54 -4.27 3.29
CA LEU A 561 -40.58 -4.71 2.26
C LEU A 561 -39.11 -4.55 2.68
N ALA A 562 -38.79 -3.52 3.47
CA ALA A 562 -37.46 -3.32 4.06
C ALA A 562 -37.13 -4.44 5.05
N ARG A 563 -38.09 -4.82 5.91
CA ARG A 563 -37.93 -5.97 6.82
C ARG A 563 -37.75 -7.28 6.07
N TYR A 564 -38.54 -7.50 5.03
CA TYR A 564 -38.40 -8.67 4.15
C TYR A 564 -37.00 -8.76 3.52
N SER A 565 -36.43 -7.61 3.12
CA SER A 565 -35.07 -7.52 2.58
C SER A 565 -33.97 -7.73 3.64
N GLY A 566 -34.31 -7.88 4.92
CA GLY A 566 -33.37 -8.10 6.00
C GLY A 566 -32.60 -6.84 6.41
N PHE A 567 -33.08 -5.65 6.06
CA PHE A 567 -32.42 -4.41 6.43
C PHE A 567 -32.55 -4.14 7.93
N THR A 568 -31.41 -3.81 8.56
CA THR A 568 -31.35 -3.36 9.94
C THR A 568 -31.85 -1.92 10.06
N GLU A 569 -32.46 -1.59 11.19
CA GLU A 569 -32.93 -0.23 11.47
C GLU A 569 -31.74 0.74 11.52
N GLU A 570 -31.76 1.79 10.69
CA GLU A 570 -30.74 2.85 10.71
C GLU A 570 -31.37 4.17 11.18
N VAL A 571 -30.93 4.68 12.33
CA VAL A 571 -31.35 6.01 12.80
C VAL A 571 -30.38 7.06 12.26
N GLN A 572 -30.90 7.96 11.42
CA GLN A 572 -30.14 9.06 10.83
C GLN A 572 -30.66 10.40 11.35
N THR A 573 -29.79 11.41 11.36
CA THR A 573 -30.15 12.78 11.79
C THR A 573 -30.87 13.58 10.71
N THR A 574 -30.93 13.07 9.49
CA THR A 574 -31.57 13.72 8.32
C THR A 574 -32.65 12.84 7.71
N ALA A 575 -33.70 13.49 7.20
CA ALA A 575 -34.80 12.83 6.53
C ALA A 575 -34.36 12.26 5.16
N PRO A 576 -34.81 11.04 4.78
CA PRO A 576 -34.43 10.42 3.51
C PRO A 576 -35.13 11.06 2.30
N PHE A 577 -36.23 11.79 2.50
CA PHE A 577 -36.96 12.53 1.45
C PHE A 577 -37.35 13.92 1.96
N PRO A 578 -37.51 14.92 1.06
CA PRO A 578 -37.76 16.32 1.44
C PRO A 578 -39.05 16.55 2.24
N ASP A 579 -40.08 15.74 2.01
CA ASP A 579 -41.40 15.84 2.64
C ASP A 579 -41.52 15.13 4.00
N LEU A 580 -40.47 14.41 4.42
CA LEU A 580 -40.45 13.67 5.68
C LEU A 580 -39.80 14.49 6.80
N GLN A 581 -40.39 14.44 8.00
CA GLN A 581 -39.75 14.96 9.20
C GLN A 581 -38.56 14.06 9.61
N PRO A 582 -37.45 14.61 10.16
CA PRO A 582 -36.29 13.81 10.55
C PRO A 582 -36.60 12.67 11.54
N ASP A 583 -37.56 12.88 12.45
CA ASP A 583 -37.99 11.93 13.47
C ASP A 583 -39.15 11.02 13.04
N TYR A 584 -39.55 11.05 11.76
CA TYR A 584 -40.63 10.21 11.26
C TYR A 584 -40.34 8.72 11.48
N TRP A 585 -41.28 8.00 12.12
CA TRP A 585 -41.08 6.65 12.64
C TRP A 585 -40.57 5.62 11.61
N ALA A 586 -40.94 5.79 10.33
CA ALA A 586 -40.57 4.88 9.26
C ALA A 586 -39.20 5.21 8.64
N ASN A 587 -38.59 6.35 8.97
CA ASN A 587 -37.28 6.75 8.43
C ASN A 587 -36.22 5.67 8.64
N LYS A 588 -36.28 4.97 9.77
CA LYS A 588 -35.38 3.87 10.10
C LYS A 588 -35.43 2.68 9.14
N TYR A 589 -36.49 2.56 8.35
CA TYR A 589 -36.65 1.55 7.29
C TYR A 589 -36.56 2.16 5.88
N ILE A 590 -37.05 3.40 5.71
CA ILE A 590 -37.02 4.11 4.43
C ILE A 590 -35.57 4.43 4.02
N TRP A 591 -34.70 4.79 4.97
CA TRP A 591 -33.28 5.06 4.70
C TRP A 591 -32.54 3.88 4.05
N PRO A 592 -32.48 2.69 4.67
CA PRO A 592 -31.80 1.55 4.06
C PRO A 592 -32.48 1.08 2.77
N ALA A 593 -33.81 1.22 2.64
CA ALA A 593 -34.52 0.94 1.40
C ALA A 593 -34.13 1.90 0.26
N LYS A 594 -33.96 3.19 0.54
CA LYS A 594 -33.47 4.17 -0.45
C LYS A 594 -32.03 3.87 -0.85
N LYS A 595 -31.14 3.66 0.12
CA LYS A 595 -29.71 3.40 -0.09
C LYS A 595 -29.42 2.14 -0.91
N SER A 596 -30.28 1.13 -0.80
CA SER A 596 -30.20 -0.12 -1.58
C SER A 596 -30.81 -0.03 -2.98
N GLY A 597 -31.41 1.12 -3.33
CA GLY A 597 -32.07 1.31 -4.62
C GLY A 597 -33.49 0.72 -4.71
N LEU A 598 -34.07 0.19 -3.62
CA LEU A 598 -35.45 -0.32 -3.64
C LEU A 598 -36.48 0.76 -4.00
N LEU A 599 -36.16 2.03 -3.72
CA LEU A 599 -37.02 3.19 -3.95
C LEU A 599 -36.59 4.02 -5.17
N GLU A 600 -35.89 3.43 -6.13
CA GLU A 600 -35.37 4.12 -7.32
C GLU A 600 -36.48 4.82 -8.12
N TYR A 601 -37.70 4.26 -8.14
CA TYR A 601 -38.86 4.84 -8.83
C TYR A 601 -39.32 6.20 -8.25
N LEU A 602 -38.82 6.57 -7.06
CA LEU A 602 -39.05 7.84 -6.36
C LEU A 602 -37.88 8.82 -6.50
N VAL A 603 -36.85 8.53 -7.30
CA VAL A 603 -35.75 9.48 -7.53
C VAL A 603 -36.30 10.79 -8.10
N GLY A 604 -36.02 11.90 -7.41
CA GLY A 604 -36.51 13.24 -7.76
C GLY A 604 -37.97 13.54 -7.38
N LYS A 605 -38.64 12.67 -6.63
CA LYS A 605 -40.02 12.84 -6.15
C LYS A 605 -40.08 12.85 -4.61
N ASP A 606 -41.18 13.38 -4.07
CA ASP A 606 -41.51 13.27 -2.65
C ASP A 606 -41.91 11.83 -2.28
N PHE A 607 -41.74 11.46 -1.01
CA PHE A 607 -42.12 10.14 -0.53
C PHE A 607 -43.63 10.01 -0.32
N GLU A 608 -44.36 11.06 0.06
CA GLU A 608 -45.80 11.09 0.38
C GLU A 608 -46.26 9.91 1.26
N PRO A 609 -45.85 9.86 2.54
CA PRO A 609 -45.93 8.67 3.39
C PRO A 609 -47.35 8.15 3.66
N THR A 610 -48.37 9.00 3.55
CA THR A 610 -49.78 8.67 3.85
C THR A 610 -50.59 8.22 2.64
N THR A 611 -50.03 8.32 1.44
CA THR A 611 -50.72 7.89 0.22
C THR A 611 -50.84 6.37 0.15
N PRO A 612 -51.89 5.82 -0.50
CA PRO A 612 -52.03 4.38 -0.68
C PRO A 612 -50.82 3.80 -1.43
N PHE A 613 -50.21 2.75 -0.88
CA PHE A 613 -49.15 2.01 -1.55
C PHE A 613 -49.76 1.17 -2.66
N THR A 614 -49.46 1.44 -3.92
CA THR A 614 -50.15 0.80 -5.04
C THR A 614 -49.61 -0.60 -5.34
N ARG A 615 -50.38 -1.41 -6.07
CA ARG A 615 -49.92 -2.73 -6.53
C ARG A 615 -48.72 -2.64 -7.47
N ALA A 616 -48.62 -1.59 -8.28
CA ALA A 616 -47.45 -1.33 -9.11
C ALA A 616 -46.21 -1.01 -8.27
N GLU A 617 -46.34 -0.15 -7.25
CA GLU A 617 -45.24 0.13 -6.33
C GLU A 617 -44.79 -1.11 -5.55
N ALA A 618 -45.74 -1.92 -5.07
CA ALA A 618 -45.43 -3.16 -4.39
C ALA A 618 -44.65 -4.14 -5.30
N ALA A 619 -45.03 -4.25 -6.58
CA ALA A 619 -44.33 -5.08 -7.55
C ALA A 619 -42.93 -4.55 -7.87
N GLU A 620 -42.78 -3.22 -8.06
CA GLU A 620 -41.50 -2.55 -8.29
C GLU A 620 -40.53 -2.75 -7.13
N VAL A 621 -40.95 -2.45 -5.91
CA VAL A 621 -40.09 -2.57 -4.73
C VAL A 621 -39.73 -4.03 -4.47
N LEU A 622 -40.69 -4.95 -4.62
CA LEU A 622 -40.44 -6.39 -4.47
C LEU A 622 -39.47 -6.91 -5.54
N TYR A 623 -39.63 -6.49 -6.79
CA TYR A 623 -38.72 -6.83 -7.89
C TYR A 623 -37.28 -6.49 -7.57
N ARG A 624 -37.03 -5.33 -6.96
CA ARG A 624 -35.68 -4.86 -6.61
C ARG A 624 -35.05 -5.57 -5.41
N THR A 625 -35.78 -6.44 -4.70
CA THR A 625 -35.20 -7.17 -3.57
C THR A 625 -34.18 -8.21 -4.06
N PRO A 626 -33.06 -8.42 -3.34
CA PRO A 626 -32.04 -9.39 -3.73
C PRO A 626 -32.56 -10.82 -3.92
N GLN A 627 -33.58 -11.20 -3.16
CA GLN A 627 -34.23 -12.51 -3.25
C GLN A 627 -34.94 -12.67 -4.60
N VAL A 628 -35.66 -11.65 -5.05
CA VAL A 628 -36.39 -11.71 -6.33
C VAL A 628 -35.45 -11.52 -7.51
N GLN A 629 -34.45 -10.64 -7.40
CA GLN A 629 -33.43 -10.47 -8.45
C GLN A 629 -32.70 -11.78 -8.74
N ARG A 630 -32.36 -12.58 -7.71
CA ARG A 630 -31.79 -13.92 -7.93
C ARG A 630 -32.71 -14.85 -8.74
N GLY A 631 -34.02 -14.81 -8.47
CA GLY A 631 -35.00 -15.58 -9.24
C GLY A 631 -35.16 -15.07 -10.68
N VAL A 632 -35.09 -13.75 -10.89
CA VAL A 632 -35.09 -13.11 -12.21
C VAL A 632 -33.84 -13.52 -13.00
N ASP A 633 -32.66 -13.47 -12.39
CA ASP A 633 -31.40 -13.89 -13.01
C ASP A 633 -31.43 -15.38 -13.37
N GLN A 634 -31.86 -16.23 -12.44
CA GLN A 634 -32.03 -17.66 -12.71
C GLN A 634 -32.99 -17.93 -13.86
N PHE A 635 -34.11 -17.21 -13.93
CA PHE A 635 -35.06 -17.30 -15.04
C PHE A 635 -34.39 -16.89 -16.36
N TRP A 636 -33.65 -15.79 -16.38
CA TRP A 636 -32.95 -15.34 -17.58
C TRP A 636 -31.83 -16.30 -18.01
N GLU A 637 -31.17 -17.00 -17.10
CA GLU A 637 -30.12 -17.97 -17.39
C GLU A 637 -30.67 -19.32 -17.84
N THR A 638 -31.65 -19.87 -17.13
CA THR A 638 -32.08 -21.26 -17.29
C THR A 638 -33.43 -21.40 -18.01
N GLY A 639 -34.23 -20.33 -18.04
CA GLY A 639 -35.64 -20.38 -18.42
C GLY A 639 -36.54 -21.11 -17.43
N MET A 640 -35.97 -21.66 -16.35
CA MET A 640 -36.72 -22.26 -15.27
C MET A 640 -37.20 -21.13 -14.35
N VAL A 641 -38.50 -21.10 -14.12
CA VAL A 641 -39.04 -20.43 -12.94
C VAL A 641 -38.72 -21.36 -11.78
N SER A 642 -38.02 -20.88 -10.75
CA SER A 642 -37.68 -21.69 -9.57
C SER A 642 -38.94 -22.40 -9.09
N ALA A 643 -38.97 -23.73 -9.23
CA ALA A 643 -40.09 -24.53 -8.76
C ALA A 643 -40.23 -24.32 -7.26
N GLN A 644 -41.45 -23.98 -6.83
CA GLN A 644 -41.84 -23.91 -5.43
C GLN A 644 -41.64 -25.25 -4.72
#